data_AF-A0A7C5B984-F1
#
_entry.id   AF-A0A7C5B984-F1
#
_cell.length_a   1.000
_cell.length_b   1.000
_cell.length_c   1.000
_cell.angle_alpha   90.00
_cell.angle_beta   90.00
_cell.angle_gamma   90.00
#
_symmetry.space_group_name_H-M   'P 1'
#
loop_
_entity.id
_entity.type
_entity.pdbx_description
1 polymer ?
#
loop_
_entity_poly.entity_id
_entity_poly.type
_entity_poly.pdbx_seq_one_letter_code
_entity_poly.pdbx_strand_id
1 'polypeptide(L)'
;MARKKSKKKIEHKHTKRLVYVKFAIVSFLIIMLSLIAFLIYHYTKSTPEGETIHTNPNSGNTQPWWKTYTPVHRVGSGADDFLIEYGNEYSNSGTSVNHPSWVQMRVSSKPVLILAHSNSCAPCVQQSEDAKKVIAKYGSEFDFVDILTDSSDYSMQQMVQDVYSVYPDPAYPNSIPLTIIITKVNRNGIEIGWQSYVGATGYNILETWVKDAIYYYKSVTSGREIPTEQFIFCELFDSGDREICDCSANATDALYMLKNEYNSIIMLDCPTFGELSNEYCEMRASYYGIERFPMLVIDGIIQVEGGNNTEEYYQKYKEAIDSRLGEKSLRGDTSINIISSAVRNTTTTHARISVVLGDGAYRQGLTLHSVLYVKELEFGKIRRYVAKNEVCNFMLNSTRIQEFNLAFSHPYADVNTTLGLCTFVQDSLTKEIIYAIDTKINYTETELFSNRSSIISCMSDFRYMVANQTATCLCSVTNCGVGSDVFVFSAEGVPDKWKVEFEPNEIDLLPNETKNITIFISPPISLNENEIGRLFNISIVSKPKGSEFGISHVLIKVKTESILLPDLAVRPDGVHYLDGKLVVYVHNYGTKEATAEVRVYANGSLVTKKESEFPPSSLSKVEFDTVPTLNISKTCIVLDEDRKIEEYDESNNVFWSRTPENTTDNPPMITNLTYTPSEPKKGDNVTFSVKVIDDDLLSVKIRYCGSFCTIPIAMSYEGENYVHVVSTAMFAPGLVEYHIEAKDAKGHFSYLNGSFMLAKNEKTEKKEDGIGTQTTLLTASLASILAIIFCALAVYYVFIRGKGQKDAQRRTDTEKITENTKENEKMIKDKDTKENTKEKIKEKEDEERVKDE
;
A
#
# COMPACT_ATOMS: atom_id res chain seq x y z
N MET A 1 -30.64 -102.42 29.94
CA MET A 1 -31.15 -101.26 30.71
C MET A 1 -30.26 -100.07 30.39
N ALA A 2 -30.71 -99.17 29.52
CA ALA A 2 -31.24 -97.83 29.87
C ALA A 2 -30.07 -96.83 30.04
N ARG A 3 -29.64 -96.08 29.01
CA ARG A 3 -30.42 -95.12 28.21
C ARG A 3 -30.17 -95.28 26.71
N LYS A 4 -31.13 -95.98 26.10
CA LYS A 4 -31.45 -96.02 24.68
C LYS A 4 -32.04 -94.66 24.26
N LYS A 5 -31.82 -94.32 22.98
CA LYS A 5 -32.68 -93.48 22.12
C LYS A 5 -32.65 -91.96 22.36
N SER A 6 -31.68 -91.29 21.74
CA SER A 6 -31.94 -90.00 21.09
C SER A 6 -30.94 -89.73 19.96
N LYS A 7 -31.20 -90.41 18.83
CA LYS A 7 -31.17 -89.84 17.47
C LYS A 7 -29.86 -89.13 17.06
N LYS A 8 -28.99 -89.72 16.23
CA LYS A 8 -29.20 -89.96 14.78
C LYS A 8 -30.03 -88.89 14.03
N LYS A 9 -30.09 -87.66 14.56
CA LYS A 9 -30.78 -86.48 14.00
C LYS A 9 -30.00 -85.18 14.28
N ILE A 10 -28.68 -85.27 14.42
CA ILE A 10 -27.81 -84.10 14.67
C ILE A 10 -26.81 -83.89 13.52
N GLU A 11 -26.35 -84.96 12.84
CA GLU A 11 -25.53 -84.83 11.62
C GLU A 11 -26.26 -84.25 10.41
N HIS A 12 -27.60 -84.24 10.41
CA HIS A 12 -28.37 -83.59 9.34
C HIS A 12 -28.72 -82.11 9.64
N LYS A 13 -28.34 -81.58 10.82
CA LYS A 13 -28.62 -80.20 11.23
C LYS A 13 -27.42 -79.26 11.07
N HIS A 14 -26.19 -79.80 11.03
CA HIS A 14 -24.99 -78.99 10.79
C HIS A 14 -24.76 -78.65 9.31
N THR A 15 -25.21 -79.49 8.37
CA THR A 15 -25.09 -79.20 6.93
C THR A 15 -26.03 -78.10 6.46
N LYS A 16 -27.22 -77.96 7.07
CA LYS A 16 -28.18 -76.89 6.72
C LYS A 16 -27.77 -75.51 7.21
N ARG A 17 -27.03 -75.39 8.31
CA ARG A 17 -26.48 -74.09 8.78
C ARG A 17 -25.38 -73.56 7.86
N LEU A 18 -24.56 -74.45 7.28
CA LEU A 18 -23.50 -74.05 6.36
C LEU A 18 -24.06 -73.53 5.03
N VAL A 19 -25.17 -74.09 4.55
CA VAL A 19 -25.84 -73.64 3.32
C VAL A 19 -26.48 -72.26 3.50
N TYR A 20 -27.15 -72.01 4.63
CA TYR A 20 -27.77 -70.70 4.89
C TYR A 20 -26.75 -69.58 5.07
N VAL A 21 -25.59 -69.84 5.69
CA VAL A 21 -24.53 -68.83 5.84
C VAL A 21 -23.89 -68.49 4.49
N LYS A 22 -23.67 -69.49 3.63
CA LYS A 22 -23.15 -69.25 2.27
C LYS A 22 -24.17 -68.48 1.42
N PHE A 23 -25.46 -68.77 1.55
CA PHE A 23 -26.51 -68.03 0.84
C PHE A 23 -26.62 -66.58 1.33
N ALA A 24 -26.47 -66.33 2.64
CA ALA A 24 -26.50 -64.98 3.20
C ALA A 24 -25.29 -64.14 2.74
N ILE A 25 -24.09 -64.72 2.68
CA ILE A 25 -22.87 -64.03 2.22
C ILE A 25 -22.97 -63.68 0.72
N VAL A 26 -23.46 -64.62 -0.09
CA VAL A 26 -23.64 -64.36 -1.54
C VAL A 26 -24.72 -63.30 -1.77
N SER A 27 -25.83 -63.34 -1.02
CA SER A 27 -26.88 -62.33 -1.12
C SER A 27 -26.39 -60.95 -0.69
N PHE A 28 -25.57 -60.87 0.37
CA PHE A 28 -24.96 -59.63 0.83
C PHE A 28 -23.98 -59.04 -0.19
N LEU A 29 -23.16 -59.87 -0.83
CA LEU A 29 -22.24 -59.45 -1.89
C LEU A 29 -22.99 -58.93 -3.13
N ILE A 30 -24.10 -59.57 -3.51
CA ILE A 30 -24.94 -59.10 -4.64
C ILE A 30 -25.57 -57.75 -4.32
N ILE A 31 -26.05 -57.54 -3.08
CA ILE A 31 -26.62 -56.25 -2.65
C ILE A 31 -25.54 -55.16 -2.64
N MET A 32 -24.34 -55.45 -2.14
CA MET A 32 -23.22 -54.50 -2.15
C MET A 32 -22.78 -54.14 -3.57
N LEU A 33 -22.66 -55.11 -4.47
CA LEU A 33 -22.31 -54.85 -5.88
C LEU A 33 -23.43 -54.07 -6.59
N SER A 34 -24.69 -54.33 -6.27
CA SER A 34 -25.83 -53.58 -6.80
C SER A 34 -25.85 -52.13 -6.30
N LEU A 35 -25.48 -51.88 -5.04
CA LEU A 35 -25.32 -50.55 -4.47
C LEU A 35 -24.13 -49.79 -5.08
N ILE A 36 -23.00 -50.46 -5.29
CA ILE A 36 -21.84 -49.85 -5.95
C ILE A 36 -22.16 -49.51 -7.41
N ALA A 37 -22.83 -50.41 -8.13
CA ALA A 37 -23.28 -50.14 -9.50
C ALA A 37 -24.33 -49.01 -9.55
N PHE A 38 -25.23 -48.94 -8.57
CA PHE A 38 -26.22 -47.86 -8.46
C PHE A 38 -25.57 -46.50 -8.15
N LEU A 39 -24.55 -46.48 -7.29
CA LEU A 39 -23.76 -45.29 -7.01
C LEU A 39 -22.96 -44.84 -8.24
N ILE A 40 -22.34 -45.76 -8.98
CA ILE A 40 -21.65 -45.43 -10.24
C ILE A 40 -22.64 -44.93 -11.30
N TYR A 41 -23.83 -45.53 -11.37
CA TYR A 41 -24.91 -45.11 -12.28
C TYR A 41 -25.41 -43.69 -11.96
N HIS A 42 -25.56 -43.32 -10.70
CA HIS A 42 -25.91 -41.95 -10.30
C HIS A 42 -24.76 -40.97 -10.46
N TYR A 43 -23.52 -41.42 -10.25
CA TYR A 43 -22.34 -40.59 -10.42
C TYR A 43 -22.04 -40.25 -11.88
N THR A 44 -22.52 -41.06 -12.83
CA THR A 44 -22.23 -40.89 -14.26
C THR A 44 -23.37 -40.25 -15.07
N LYS A 45 -24.56 -40.02 -14.49
CA LYS A 45 -25.78 -39.75 -15.30
C LYS A 45 -26.69 -38.60 -14.86
N SER A 46 -26.18 -37.57 -14.19
CA SER A 46 -26.95 -36.31 -14.12
C SER A 46 -26.08 -35.06 -14.25
N THR A 47 -25.32 -35.02 -15.34
CA THR A 47 -25.37 -33.91 -16.30
C THR A 47 -26.47 -34.20 -17.33
N PRO A 48 -27.30 -33.23 -17.71
CA PRO A 48 -27.98 -33.26 -19.00
C PRO A 48 -27.13 -32.51 -20.01
N GLU A 49 -26.59 -33.26 -20.96
CA GLU A 49 -26.15 -32.74 -22.25
C GLU A 49 -27.35 -32.09 -22.95
N GLY A 50 -27.25 -30.78 -23.18
CA GLY A 50 -28.12 -30.02 -24.07
C GLY A 50 -27.38 -29.75 -25.38
N GLU A 51 -28.05 -30.05 -26.48
CA GLU A 51 -27.71 -29.81 -27.88
C GLU A 51 -26.70 -28.68 -28.14
N THR A 52 -25.64 -29.04 -28.87
CA THR A 52 -24.76 -28.12 -29.58
C THR A 52 -25.53 -27.41 -30.70
N ILE A 53 -26.29 -26.39 -30.30
CA ILE A 53 -26.65 -25.30 -31.19
C ILE A 53 -25.41 -24.40 -31.27
N HIS A 54 -24.73 -24.40 -32.42
CA HIS A 54 -23.82 -23.33 -32.80
C HIS A 54 -24.64 -22.05 -33.04
N THR A 55 -25.07 -21.37 -31.97
CA THR A 55 -25.43 -19.96 -32.01
C THR A 55 -24.19 -19.16 -31.68
N ASN A 56 -23.66 -18.51 -32.71
CA ASN A 56 -22.81 -17.34 -32.64
C ASN A 56 -23.24 -16.43 -31.47
N PRO A 57 -22.38 -16.08 -30.49
CA PRO A 57 -22.77 -15.36 -29.26
C PRO A 57 -23.05 -13.86 -29.47
N ASN A 58 -23.60 -13.47 -30.63
CA ASN A 58 -23.91 -12.09 -30.98
C ASN A 58 -25.41 -11.74 -30.89
N SER A 59 -26.14 -12.32 -29.92
CA SER A 59 -27.50 -11.85 -29.63
C SER A 59 -27.77 -11.78 -28.12
N GLY A 60 -27.69 -10.56 -27.59
CA GLY A 60 -28.36 -10.16 -26.35
C GLY A 60 -27.44 -9.87 -25.17
N ASN A 61 -26.81 -8.69 -25.17
CA ASN A 61 -26.44 -7.86 -24.00
C ASN A 61 -25.94 -8.54 -22.70
N THR A 62 -25.36 -9.73 -22.75
CA THR A 62 -24.72 -10.38 -21.59
C THR A 62 -23.27 -9.92 -21.54
N GLN A 63 -22.90 -9.31 -20.41
CA GLN A 63 -21.53 -8.90 -20.19
C GLN A 63 -20.60 -10.12 -20.29
N PRO A 64 -19.38 -9.98 -20.85
CA PRO A 64 -18.39 -11.06 -20.88
C PRO A 64 -18.20 -11.67 -19.49
N TRP A 65 -18.13 -13.00 -19.39
CA TRP A 65 -18.06 -13.71 -18.10
C TRP A 65 -16.93 -13.22 -17.20
N TRP A 66 -15.80 -12.79 -17.78
CA TRP A 66 -14.64 -12.31 -17.04
C TRP A 66 -14.93 -10.98 -16.30
N LYS A 67 -15.94 -10.21 -16.72
CA LYS A 67 -16.31 -8.97 -16.02
C LYS A 67 -16.95 -9.21 -14.66
N THR A 68 -17.56 -10.38 -14.46
CA THR A 68 -18.22 -10.82 -13.23
C THR A 68 -17.45 -11.94 -12.53
N TYR A 69 -16.28 -12.31 -13.04
CA TYR A 69 -15.44 -13.36 -12.47
C TYR A 69 -14.52 -12.78 -11.40
N THR A 70 -14.41 -13.49 -10.28
CA THR A 70 -13.42 -13.19 -9.22
C THR A 70 -12.30 -14.23 -9.33
N PRO A 71 -11.03 -13.81 -9.49
CA PRO A 71 -9.91 -14.73 -9.56
C PRO A 71 -9.81 -15.63 -8.33
N VAL A 72 -9.40 -16.89 -8.55
CA VAL A 72 -9.12 -17.84 -7.46
C VAL A 72 -7.71 -17.62 -6.92
N HIS A 73 -6.74 -17.41 -7.81
CA HIS A 73 -5.33 -17.19 -7.51
C HIS A 73 -5.00 -15.70 -7.69
N ARG A 74 -4.31 -15.12 -6.71
CA ARG A 74 -4.04 -13.68 -6.64
C ARG A 74 -2.79 -13.33 -7.43
N VAL A 75 -2.45 -12.05 -7.54
CA VAL A 75 -1.11 -11.62 -7.99
C VAL A 75 -0.32 -11.28 -6.73
N GLY A 76 0.78 -12.00 -6.47
CA GLY A 76 1.39 -11.96 -5.15
C GLY A 76 2.73 -12.67 -5.08
N SER A 77 3.07 -13.13 -3.87
CA SER A 77 4.31 -13.86 -3.56
C SER A 77 4.06 -15.14 -2.76
N GLY A 78 2.78 -15.54 -2.61
CA GLY A 78 2.40 -16.84 -2.08
C GLY A 78 2.58 -17.94 -3.12
N ALA A 79 2.74 -19.17 -2.65
CA ALA A 79 2.98 -20.34 -3.51
C ALA A 79 1.85 -20.60 -4.54
N ASP A 80 0.62 -20.19 -4.22
CA ASP A 80 -0.54 -20.32 -5.12
C ASP A 80 -0.80 -19.07 -5.97
N ASP A 81 -0.03 -17.99 -5.81
CA ASP A 81 -0.25 -16.73 -6.51
C ASP A 81 0.37 -16.72 -7.92
N PHE A 82 -0.13 -15.84 -8.79
CA PHE A 82 0.62 -15.35 -9.94
C PHE A 82 1.76 -14.46 -9.45
N LEU A 83 2.97 -14.98 -9.59
CA LEU A 83 4.24 -14.37 -9.21
C LEU A 83 4.66 -13.33 -10.26
N ILE A 84 5.13 -12.17 -9.82
CA ILE A 84 5.85 -11.17 -10.66
C ILE A 84 7.35 -11.18 -10.41
N GLU A 85 7.73 -11.68 -9.25
CA GLU A 85 9.08 -11.93 -8.78
C GLU A 85 9.13 -13.36 -8.25
N TYR A 86 10.31 -13.95 -8.17
CA TYR A 86 10.43 -15.28 -7.56
C TYR A 86 9.95 -15.27 -6.10
N GLY A 87 9.09 -16.23 -5.74
CA GLY A 87 8.59 -16.43 -4.38
C GLY A 87 9.69 -16.85 -3.38
N ASN A 88 9.33 -16.92 -2.10
CA ASN A 88 10.28 -17.25 -1.02
C ASN A 88 10.85 -18.68 -1.11
N GLU A 89 10.15 -19.53 -1.85
CA GLU A 89 10.49 -20.92 -2.12
C GLU A 89 11.61 -21.08 -3.16
N TYR A 90 12.01 -20.01 -3.85
CA TYR A 90 13.06 -20.01 -4.86
C TYR A 90 14.40 -19.47 -4.34
N SER A 91 15.52 -19.98 -4.86
CA SER A 91 16.87 -19.53 -4.48
C SER A 91 17.16 -18.06 -4.80
N ASN A 92 16.37 -17.46 -5.69
CA ASN A 92 16.44 -16.08 -6.15
C ASN A 92 15.19 -15.27 -5.74
N SER A 93 14.58 -15.63 -4.61
CA SER A 93 13.43 -14.93 -4.02
C SER A 93 13.56 -13.40 -4.06
N GLY A 94 12.48 -12.73 -4.46
CA GLY A 94 12.38 -11.26 -4.52
C GLY A 94 13.09 -10.62 -5.71
N THR A 95 13.59 -11.40 -6.67
CA THR A 95 14.13 -10.88 -7.93
C THR A 95 13.09 -10.98 -9.04
N SER A 96 13.07 -9.99 -9.94
CA SER A 96 12.19 -10.01 -11.11
C SER A 96 12.53 -11.16 -12.06
N VAL A 97 11.52 -11.72 -12.70
CA VAL A 97 11.69 -12.88 -13.59
C VAL A 97 12.09 -12.42 -14.99
N ASN A 98 13.24 -12.90 -15.49
CA ASN A 98 13.69 -12.62 -16.85
C ASN A 98 13.01 -13.56 -17.85
N HIS A 99 11.79 -13.22 -18.27
CA HIS A 99 10.99 -14.02 -19.19
C HIS A 99 11.66 -14.17 -20.56
N PRO A 100 11.67 -15.37 -21.19
CA PRO A 100 12.20 -15.54 -22.54
C PRO A 100 11.49 -14.62 -23.54
N SER A 101 12.22 -14.09 -24.53
CA SER A 101 11.68 -13.10 -25.49
C SER A 101 10.45 -13.63 -26.26
N TRP A 102 10.42 -14.92 -26.58
CA TRP A 102 9.28 -15.55 -27.24
C TRP A 102 8.04 -15.63 -26.33
N VAL A 103 8.23 -15.75 -25.00
CA VAL A 103 7.15 -15.65 -24.02
C VAL A 103 6.63 -14.22 -23.96
N GLN A 104 7.54 -13.23 -23.84
CA GLN A 104 7.18 -11.81 -23.80
C GLN A 104 6.37 -11.40 -25.03
N MET A 105 6.77 -11.87 -26.22
CA MET A 105 6.05 -11.62 -27.46
C MET A 105 4.64 -12.21 -27.45
N ARG A 106 4.47 -13.46 -26.99
CA ARG A 106 3.14 -14.10 -26.91
C ARG A 106 2.25 -13.44 -25.87
N VAL A 107 2.77 -13.23 -24.66
CA VAL A 107 2.04 -12.57 -23.56
C VAL A 107 1.71 -11.12 -23.88
N SER A 108 2.40 -10.49 -24.84
CA SER A 108 2.00 -9.18 -25.33
C SER A 108 0.59 -9.18 -25.93
N SER A 109 0.18 -10.29 -26.55
CA SER A 109 -1.04 -10.45 -27.33
C SER A 109 -2.19 -11.16 -26.59
N LYS A 110 -1.90 -12.17 -25.77
CA LYS A 110 -2.85 -12.96 -24.98
C LYS A 110 -2.14 -13.66 -23.81
N PRO A 111 -2.83 -14.12 -22.75
CA PRO A 111 -2.25 -15.07 -21.79
C PRO A 111 -1.66 -16.30 -22.49
N VAL A 112 -0.66 -16.93 -21.89
CA VAL A 112 0.05 -18.08 -22.47
C VAL A 112 0.02 -19.26 -21.49
N LEU A 113 -0.47 -20.40 -21.95
CA LEU A 113 -0.37 -21.69 -21.27
C LEU A 113 0.72 -22.53 -21.95
N ILE A 114 1.75 -22.91 -21.20
CA ILE A 114 2.83 -23.77 -21.66
C ILE A 114 2.73 -25.12 -20.97
N LEU A 115 2.85 -26.20 -21.72
CA LEU A 115 2.96 -27.56 -21.20
C LEU A 115 4.25 -28.20 -21.71
N ALA A 116 5.22 -28.43 -20.82
CA ALA A 116 6.40 -29.22 -21.12
C ALA A 116 6.19 -30.67 -20.65
N HIS A 117 6.20 -31.62 -21.57
CA HIS A 117 5.79 -33.00 -21.31
C HIS A 117 6.50 -34.03 -22.21
N SER A 118 6.36 -35.32 -21.88
CA SER A 118 6.73 -36.45 -22.76
C SER A 118 5.51 -37.27 -23.13
N ASN A 119 5.51 -37.90 -24.29
CA ASN A 119 4.44 -38.81 -24.73
C ASN A 119 4.44 -40.15 -23.98
N SER A 120 5.53 -40.48 -23.28
CA SER A 120 5.71 -41.76 -22.60
C SER A 120 5.43 -41.70 -21.10
N CYS A 121 5.22 -40.51 -20.54
CA CYS A 121 5.03 -40.29 -19.11
C CYS A 121 3.54 -40.27 -18.77
N ALA A 122 3.08 -41.16 -17.89
CA ALA A 122 1.65 -41.29 -17.57
C ALA A 122 1.03 -39.99 -17.01
N PRO A 123 1.66 -39.27 -16.06
CA PRO A 123 1.22 -37.93 -15.66
C PRO A 123 1.17 -36.91 -16.81
N CYS A 124 2.10 -36.97 -17.77
CA CYS A 124 2.11 -36.09 -18.94
C CYS A 124 0.90 -36.32 -19.85
N VAL A 125 0.55 -37.58 -20.09
CA VAL A 125 -0.64 -37.94 -20.88
C VAL A 125 -1.90 -37.38 -20.21
N GLN A 126 -2.04 -37.57 -18.89
CA GLN A 126 -3.17 -37.03 -18.14
C GLN A 126 -3.25 -35.50 -18.23
N GLN A 127 -2.12 -34.81 -17.99
CA GLN A 127 -2.07 -33.35 -18.03
C GLN A 127 -2.35 -32.80 -19.44
N SER A 128 -1.91 -33.50 -20.49
CA SER A 128 -2.21 -33.15 -21.88
C SER A 128 -3.71 -33.25 -22.18
N GLU A 129 -4.39 -34.27 -21.67
CA GLU A 129 -5.85 -34.42 -21.81
C GLU A 129 -6.60 -33.31 -21.04
N ASP A 130 -6.11 -32.92 -19.87
CA ASP A 130 -6.71 -31.82 -19.12
C ASP A 130 -6.49 -30.46 -19.80
N ALA A 131 -5.30 -30.22 -20.38
CA ALA A 131 -5.03 -29.04 -21.20
C ALA A 131 -5.96 -28.97 -22.43
N LYS A 132 -6.17 -30.09 -23.14
CA LYS A 132 -7.10 -30.17 -24.28
C LYS A 132 -8.52 -29.74 -23.90
N LYS A 133 -9.01 -30.14 -22.73
CA LYS A 133 -10.34 -29.72 -22.24
C LYS A 133 -10.42 -28.21 -22.01
N VAL A 134 -9.38 -27.61 -21.43
CA VAL A 134 -9.32 -26.16 -21.20
C VAL A 134 -9.19 -25.39 -22.52
N ILE A 135 -8.39 -25.89 -23.46
CA ILE A 135 -8.27 -25.34 -24.83
C ILE A 135 -9.61 -25.39 -25.55
N ALA A 136 -10.35 -26.51 -25.46
CA ALA A 136 -11.67 -26.63 -26.09
C ALA A 136 -12.66 -25.58 -25.58
N LYS A 137 -12.49 -25.11 -24.33
CA LYS A 137 -13.40 -24.14 -23.69
C LYS A 137 -12.96 -22.68 -23.84
N TYR A 138 -11.65 -22.40 -23.76
CA TYR A 138 -11.13 -21.02 -23.72
C TYR A 138 -10.02 -20.74 -24.75
N GLY A 139 -9.70 -21.65 -25.66
CA GLY A 139 -8.53 -21.55 -26.54
C GLY A 139 -8.50 -20.34 -27.49
N SER A 140 -9.60 -19.59 -27.64
CA SER A 140 -9.61 -18.30 -28.34
C SER A 140 -9.04 -17.15 -27.50
N GLU A 141 -9.06 -17.28 -26.17
CA GLU A 141 -8.70 -16.23 -25.21
C GLU A 141 -7.25 -16.33 -24.71
N PHE A 142 -6.54 -17.42 -24.98
CA PHE A 142 -5.13 -17.62 -24.60
C PHE A 142 -4.35 -18.37 -25.70
N ASP A 143 -3.03 -18.26 -25.68
CA ASP A 143 -2.11 -19.02 -26.53
C ASP A 143 -1.65 -20.29 -25.81
N PHE A 144 -1.71 -21.44 -26.50
CA PHE A 144 -1.18 -22.71 -25.98
C PHE A 144 0.16 -23.06 -26.64
N VAL A 145 1.14 -23.45 -25.84
CA VAL A 145 2.47 -23.87 -26.29
C VAL A 145 2.74 -25.27 -25.76
N ASP A 146 2.83 -26.22 -26.69
CA ASP A 146 3.08 -27.62 -26.41
C ASP A 146 4.57 -27.94 -26.63
N ILE A 147 5.29 -28.27 -25.55
CA ILE A 147 6.74 -28.53 -25.57
C ILE A 147 6.99 -30.00 -25.28
N LEU A 148 7.43 -30.73 -26.30
CA LEU A 148 7.78 -32.13 -26.16
C LEU A 148 9.25 -32.28 -25.70
N THR A 149 9.47 -32.70 -24.45
CA THR A 149 10.81 -32.77 -23.84
C THR A 149 11.70 -33.87 -24.38
N ASP A 150 11.10 -34.93 -24.95
CA ASP A 150 11.80 -36.02 -25.66
C ASP A 150 11.94 -35.78 -27.17
N SER A 151 11.65 -34.56 -27.65
CA SER A 151 11.83 -34.18 -29.05
C SER A 151 13.30 -34.11 -29.44
N SER A 152 13.64 -34.61 -30.63
CA SER A 152 14.96 -34.40 -31.25
C SER A 152 15.09 -33.05 -31.96
N ASP A 153 14.03 -32.25 -32.01
CA ASP A 153 14.04 -30.91 -32.62
C ASP A 153 14.84 -29.94 -31.75
N TYR A 154 15.90 -29.37 -32.32
CA TYR A 154 16.78 -28.42 -31.63
C TYR A 154 16.03 -27.19 -31.11
N SER A 155 15.04 -26.69 -31.85
CA SER A 155 14.23 -25.54 -31.42
C SER A 155 13.38 -25.86 -30.19
N MET A 156 12.83 -27.08 -30.13
CA MET A 156 12.09 -27.56 -28.96
C MET A 156 13.02 -27.73 -27.76
N GLN A 157 14.23 -28.29 -27.97
CA GLN A 157 15.22 -28.42 -26.90
C GLN A 157 15.64 -27.06 -26.33
N GLN A 158 15.75 -26.02 -27.16
CA GLN A 158 16.00 -24.67 -26.66
C GLN A 158 14.83 -24.14 -25.82
N MET A 159 13.58 -24.35 -26.27
CA MET A 159 12.41 -23.95 -25.49
C MET A 159 12.32 -24.69 -24.15
N VAL A 160 12.72 -25.97 -24.11
CA VAL A 160 12.83 -26.75 -22.86
C VAL A 160 13.82 -26.09 -21.90
N GLN A 161 15.02 -25.73 -22.37
CA GLN A 161 16.01 -25.05 -21.54
C GLN A 161 15.53 -23.68 -21.04
N ASP A 162 14.88 -22.92 -21.91
CA ASP A 162 14.33 -21.61 -21.56
C ASP A 162 13.29 -21.72 -20.44
N VAL A 163 12.34 -22.66 -20.52
CA VAL A 163 11.28 -22.77 -19.51
C VAL A 163 11.77 -23.32 -18.18
N TYR A 164 12.69 -24.31 -18.18
CA TYR A 164 13.21 -24.87 -16.92
C TYR A 164 14.18 -23.94 -16.18
N SER A 165 14.87 -23.06 -16.90
CA SER A 165 15.77 -22.08 -16.28
C SER A 165 15.02 -20.89 -15.67
N VAL A 166 13.81 -20.57 -16.16
CA VAL A 166 13.06 -19.38 -15.74
C VAL A 166 11.86 -19.73 -14.84
N TYR A 167 11.20 -20.87 -15.06
CA TYR A 167 10.03 -21.28 -14.29
C TYR A 167 10.25 -22.64 -13.61
N PRO A 168 11.33 -22.81 -12.83
CA PRO A 168 11.56 -24.06 -12.14
C PRO A 168 10.42 -24.34 -11.16
N ASP A 169 10.19 -25.61 -10.83
CA ASP A 169 9.45 -25.95 -9.62
C ASP A 169 10.49 -26.11 -8.51
N PRO A 170 10.36 -25.40 -7.38
CA PRO A 170 11.36 -25.42 -6.32
C PRO A 170 11.44 -26.78 -5.62
N ALA A 171 10.35 -27.55 -5.61
CA ALA A 171 10.35 -28.89 -5.04
C ALA A 171 10.95 -29.93 -6.00
N TYR A 172 10.76 -29.76 -7.31
CA TYR A 172 11.14 -30.75 -8.31
C TYR A 172 11.70 -30.13 -9.61
N PRO A 173 12.91 -29.54 -9.57
CA PRO A 173 13.52 -28.95 -10.76
C PRO A 173 13.70 -30.00 -11.86
N ASN A 174 13.45 -29.60 -13.12
CA ASN A 174 13.60 -30.45 -14.32
C ASN A 174 12.65 -31.65 -14.42
N SER A 175 11.56 -31.67 -13.66
CA SER A 175 10.56 -32.74 -13.72
C SER A 175 9.44 -32.44 -14.72
N ILE A 176 8.83 -33.50 -15.27
CA ILE A 176 7.68 -33.43 -16.20
C ILE A 176 6.45 -34.15 -15.62
N PRO A 177 5.23 -33.73 -15.99
CA PRO A 177 4.92 -32.56 -16.79
C PRO A 177 5.14 -31.27 -16.01
N LEU A 178 5.62 -30.22 -16.68
CA LEU A 178 5.68 -28.87 -16.14
C LEU A 178 4.61 -28.04 -16.85
N THR A 179 3.65 -27.51 -16.08
CA THR A 179 2.61 -26.61 -16.58
C THR A 179 2.92 -25.20 -16.13
N ILE A 180 2.87 -24.23 -17.04
CA ILE A 180 3.15 -22.81 -16.75
C ILE A 180 2.03 -21.97 -17.34
N ILE A 181 1.45 -21.07 -16.55
CA ILE A 181 0.48 -20.07 -17.01
C ILE A 181 1.09 -18.68 -16.85
N ILE A 182 0.98 -17.84 -17.88
CA ILE A 182 1.64 -16.54 -17.93
C ILE A 182 0.64 -15.50 -18.44
N THR A 183 0.60 -14.33 -17.81
CA THR A 183 -0.34 -13.26 -18.16
C THR A 183 0.22 -11.88 -17.88
N LYS A 184 -0.47 -10.83 -18.35
CA LYS A 184 -0.20 -9.45 -17.94
C LYS A 184 -0.99 -9.13 -16.68
N VAL A 185 -0.33 -8.49 -15.74
CA VAL A 185 -0.93 -8.00 -14.49
C VAL A 185 -0.65 -6.51 -14.34
N ASN A 186 -1.50 -5.79 -13.59
CA ASN A 186 -1.29 -4.39 -13.23
C ASN A 186 -1.23 -4.27 -11.71
N ARG A 187 -0.02 -4.33 -11.14
CA ARG A 187 0.19 -4.23 -9.69
C ARG A 187 0.82 -2.92 -9.26
N ASN A 188 1.60 -2.27 -10.13
CA ASN A 188 2.16 -0.92 -9.99
C ASN A 188 2.63 -0.40 -11.37
N GLY A 189 1.85 -0.69 -12.40
CA GLY A 189 2.30 -0.73 -13.79
C GLY A 189 2.09 -2.11 -14.40
N ILE A 190 2.24 -2.19 -15.72
CA ILE A 190 2.01 -3.43 -16.47
C ILE A 190 3.24 -4.34 -16.33
N GLU A 191 3.05 -5.50 -15.71
CA GLU A 191 4.07 -6.52 -15.49
C GLU A 191 3.61 -7.89 -16.00
N ILE A 192 4.49 -8.89 -15.99
CA ILE A 192 4.18 -10.28 -16.37
C ILE A 192 4.02 -11.09 -15.08
N GLY A 193 2.80 -11.59 -14.85
CA GLY A 193 2.50 -12.55 -13.80
C GLY A 193 2.62 -13.98 -14.32
N TRP A 194 3.16 -14.90 -13.54
CA TRP A 194 3.30 -16.31 -13.92
C TRP A 194 3.02 -17.25 -12.75
N GLN A 195 2.64 -18.48 -13.05
CA GLN A 195 2.52 -19.57 -12.08
C GLN A 195 2.93 -20.89 -12.75
N SER A 196 3.57 -21.79 -12.02
CA SER A 196 4.02 -23.09 -12.53
C SER A 196 3.70 -24.24 -11.57
N TYR A 197 3.63 -25.46 -12.10
CA TYR A 197 3.48 -26.69 -11.31
C TYR A 197 4.11 -27.88 -12.01
N VAL A 198 4.84 -28.70 -11.25
CA VAL A 198 5.27 -30.03 -11.69
C VAL A 198 4.27 -31.10 -11.28
N GLY A 199 3.79 -31.85 -12.28
CA GLY A 199 2.83 -32.93 -12.12
C GLY A 199 1.52 -32.65 -12.85
N ALA A 200 0.60 -33.62 -12.78
CA ALA A 200 -0.74 -33.43 -13.33
C ALA A 200 -1.59 -32.64 -12.33
N THR A 201 -1.87 -31.37 -12.63
CA THR A 201 -2.74 -30.49 -11.81
C THR A 201 -4.19 -30.95 -11.83
N GLY A 202 -4.61 -31.62 -12.91
CA GLY A 202 -6.00 -31.92 -13.18
C GLY A 202 -6.76 -30.75 -13.82
N TYR A 203 -7.87 -31.07 -14.48
CA TYR A 203 -8.69 -30.10 -15.22
C TYR A 203 -9.19 -28.92 -14.38
N ASN A 204 -9.67 -29.16 -13.16
CA ASN A 204 -10.30 -28.10 -12.35
C ASN A 204 -9.30 -27.00 -11.95
N ILE A 205 -8.09 -27.39 -11.54
CA ILE A 205 -7.02 -26.44 -11.18
C ILE A 205 -6.50 -25.73 -12.43
N LEU A 206 -6.34 -26.44 -13.54
CA LEU A 206 -5.91 -25.82 -14.78
C LEU A 206 -6.94 -24.82 -15.34
N GLU A 207 -8.23 -25.12 -15.19
CA GLU A 207 -9.32 -24.22 -15.59
C GLU A 207 -9.30 -22.93 -14.76
N THR A 208 -9.08 -23.00 -13.44
CA THR A 208 -9.02 -21.79 -12.59
C THR A 208 -7.81 -20.92 -12.95
N TRP A 209 -6.65 -21.52 -13.18
CA TRP A 209 -5.45 -20.81 -13.66
C TRP A 209 -5.68 -20.08 -14.98
N VAL A 210 -6.29 -20.75 -15.96
CA VAL A 210 -6.57 -20.10 -17.25
C VAL A 210 -7.61 -18.99 -17.11
N LYS A 211 -8.64 -19.16 -16.28
CA LYS A 211 -9.62 -18.08 -16.04
C LYS A 211 -8.99 -16.86 -15.38
N ASP A 212 -8.15 -17.07 -14.38
CA ASP A 212 -7.44 -16.00 -13.66
C ASP A 212 -6.50 -15.26 -14.62
N ALA A 213 -5.75 -16.01 -15.43
CA ALA A 213 -4.87 -15.43 -16.44
C ALA A 213 -5.63 -14.57 -17.48
N ILE A 214 -6.77 -15.06 -17.98
CA ILE A 214 -7.64 -14.30 -18.89
C ILE A 214 -8.17 -13.05 -18.19
N TYR A 215 -8.65 -13.18 -16.95
CA TYR A 215 -9.17 -12.06 -16.17
C TYR A 215 -8.14 -10.95 -16.01
N TYR A 216 -6.91 -11.27 -15.58
CA TYR A 216 -5.85 -10.28 -15.38
C TYR A 216 -5.48 -9.59 -16.69
N TYR A 217 -5.32 -10.35 -17.77
CA TYR A 217 -5.01 -9.79 -19.08
C TYR A 217 -6.10 -8.85 -19.60
N LYS A 218 -7.38 -9.23 -19.45
CA LYS A 218 -8.51 -8.39 -19.86
C LYS A 218 -8.63 -7.14 -18.99
N SER A 219 -8.32 -7.24 -17.70
CA SER A 219 -8.29 -6.08 -16.80
C SER A 219 -7.25 -5.07 -17.28
N VAL A 220 -6.00 -5.51 -17.49
CA VAL A 220 -4.91 -4.68 -18.03
C VAL A 220 -5.29 -4.02 -19.37
N THR A 221 -5.80 -4.80 -20.32
CA THR A 221 -6.08 -4.30 -21.67
C THR A 221 -7.33 -3.43 -21.78
N SER A 222 -8.28 -3.55 -20.86
CA SER A 222 -9.45 -2.67 -20.80
C SER A 222 -9.20 -1.37 -20.03
N GLY A 223 -7.98 -1.14 -19.53
CA GLY A 223 -7.68 -0.02 -18.64
C GLY A 223 -8.41 -0.12 -17.30
N ARG A 224 -9.05 -1.27 -17.02
CA ARG A 224 -9.65 -1.55 -15.74
C ARG A 224 -8.52 -1.89 -14.79
N GLU A 225 -8.28 -1.04 -13.80
CA GLU A 225 -7.44 -1.44 -12.70
C GLU A 225 -7.98 -2.76 -12.15
N ILE A 226 -7.08 -3.74 -11.99
CA ILE A 226 -7.40 -4.96 -11.27
C ILE A 226 -8.03 -4.48 -9.96
N PRO A 227 -9.22 -4.96 -9.54
CA PRO A 227 -9.77 -4.60 -8.25
C PRO A 227 -8.65 -4.77 -7.26
N THR A 228 -8.14 -3.64 -6.76
CA THR A 228 -7.19 -3.65 -5.67
C THR A 228 -7.80 -4.54 -4.63
N GLU A 229 -7.02 -5.51 -4.16
CA GLU A 229 -7.44 -6.58 -3.26
C GLU A 229 -8.60 -6.11 -2.40
N GLN A 230 -9.72 -6.83 -2.38
CA GLN A 230 -10.74 -6.56 -1.37
C GLN A 230 -10.13 -6.99 -0.03
N PHE A 231 -9.30 -6.12 0.52
CA PHE A 231 -8.64 -6.30 1.80
C PHE A 231 -9.70 -6.08 2.88
N ILE A 232 -9.57 -6.75 4.00
CA ILE A 232 -10.39 -6.48 5.18
C ILE A 232 -9.43 -5.96 6.23
N PHE A 233 -9.67 -4.74 6.69
CA PHE A 233 -8.84 -4.14 7.72
C PHE A 233 -9.42 -4.44 9.09
N CYS A 234 -8.61 -5.04 9.96
CA CYS A 234 -9.02 -5.46 11.29
C CYS A 234 -8.15 -4.79 12.34
N GLU A 235 -8.79 -4.07 13.27
CA GLU A 235 -8.14 -3.52 14.46
C GLU A 235 -8.69 -4.22 15.69
N LEU A 236 -7.86 -5.01 16.36
CA LEU A 236 -8.24 -5.70 17.59
C LEU A 236 -7.81 -4.87 18.79
N PHE A 237 -8.77 -4.27 19.49
CA PHE A 237 -8.53 -3.54 20.72
C PHE A 237 -8.58 -4.51 21.90
N ASP A 238 -7.50 -4.60 22.68
CA ASP A 238 -7.39 -5.52 23.81
C ASP A 238 -6.78 -4.87 25.06
N SER A 239 -6.76 -5.62 26.17
CA SER A 239 -6.26 -5.11 27.45
C SER A 239 -4.74 -5.00 27.55
N GLY A 240 -3.97 -5.47 26.57
CA GLY A 240 -2.49 -5.60 26.60
C GLY A 240 -1.93 -6.53 27.68
N ASP A 241 -2.63 -6.70 28.81
CA ASP A 241 -2.30 -7.58 29.91
C ASP A 241 -3.03 -8.93 29.74
N ARG A 242 -2.29 -9.92 29.23
CA ARG A 242 -2.78 -11.30 29.03
C ARG A 242 -2.82 -12.11 30.31
N GLU A 243 -2.08 -11.74 31.35
CA GLU A 243 -2.13 -12.46 32.62
C GLU A 243 -3.45 -12.18 33.36
N ILE A 244 -4.11 -11.07 33.02
CA ILE A 244 -5.36 -10.64 33.63
C ILE A 244 -6.60 -11.12 32.85
N CYS A 245 -6.54 -11.32 31.53
CA CYS A 245 -7.69 -11.82 30.75
C CYS A 245 -7.37 -12.82 29.64
N ASP A 246 -7.80 -14.07 29.82
CA ASP A 246 -7.81 -15.11 28.77
C ASP A 246 -8.59 -14.69 27.52
N CYS A 247 -9.56 -13.78 27.69
CA CYS A 247 -10.38 -13.25 26.61
C CYS A 247 -9.56 -12.59 25.49
N SER A 248 -8.55 -11.79 25.83
CA SER A 248 -7.68 -11.09 24.88
C SER A 248 -6.84 -12.07 24.07
N ALA A 249 -6.27 -13.10 24.72
CA ALA A 249 -5.50 -14.13 24.04
C ALA A 249 -6.37 -14.95 23.06
N ASN A 250 -7.58 -15.31 23.47
CA ASN A 250 -8.53 -16.04 22.64
C ASN A 250 -8.99 -15.22 21.42
N ALA A 251 -9.23 -13.92 21.59
CA ALA A 251 -9.59 -13.01 20.51
C ALA A 251 -8.45 -12.88 19.48
N THR A 252 -7.22 -12.70 19.95
CA THR A 252 -6.05 -12.65 19.07
C THR A 252 -5.88 -13.96 18.30
N ASP A 253 -5.93 -15.12 18.98
CA ASP A 253 -5.79 -16.43 18.34
C ASP A 253 -6.88 -16.67 17.27
N ALA A 254 -8.12 -16.28 17.54
CA ALA A 254 -9.23 -16.38 16.59
C ALA A 254 -8.99 -15.53 15.32
N LEU A 255 -8.49 -14.31 15.49
CA LEU A 255 -8.18 -13.43 14.36
C LEU A 255 -6.99 -13.94 13.53
N TYR A 256 -6.00 -14.57 14.18
CA TYR A 256 -4.92 -15.28 13.47
C TYR A 256 -5.42 -16.49 12.67
N MET A 257 -6.37 -17.26 13.20
CA MET A 257 -7.01 -18.34 12.45
C MET A 257 -7.70 -17.80 11.18
N LEU A 258 -8.43 -16.69 11.31
CA LEU A 258 -9.07 -16.03 10.17
C LEU A 258 -8.05 -15.48 9.18
N LYS A 259 -6.95 -14.91 9.65
CA LYS A 259 -5.90 -14.43 8.76
C LYS A 259 -5.29 -15.54 7.90
N ASN A 260 -5.16 -16.76 8.44
CA ASN A 260 -4.69 -17.92 7.69
C ASN A 260 -5.74 -18.43 6.69
N GLU A 261 -7.03 -18.19 6.95
CA GLU A 261 -8.13 -18.52 6.04
C GLU A 261 -8.32 -17.45 4.95
N TYR A 262 -8.18 -16.18 5.31
CA TYR A 262 -8.33 -15.02 4.44
C TYR A 262 -6.99 -14.29 4.28
N ASN A 263 -6.30 -14.57 3.19
CA ASN A 263 -5.07 -13.86 2.80
C ASN A 263 -5.28 -12.33 2.61
N SER A 264 -6.53 -11.86 2.58
CA SER A 264 -6.89 -10.44 2.40
C SER A 264 -7.03 -9.67 3.72
N ILE A 265 -6.85 -10.30 4.89
CA ILE A 265 -6.96 -9.59 6.17
C ILE A 265 -5.64 -8.87 6.50
N ILE A 266 -5.73 -7.54 6.59
CA ILE A 266 -4.72 -6.70 7.23
C ILE A 266 -5.14 -6.52 8.68
N MET A 267 -4.23 -6.77 9.61
CA MET A 267 -4.53 -6.84 11.04
C MET A 267 -3.53 -6.04 11.85
N LEU A 268 -4.05 -5.26 12.80
CA LEU A 268 -3.33 -4.56 13.86
C LEU A 268 -3.88 -4.94 15.24
N ASP A 269 -3.02 -5.37 16.16
CA ASP A 269 -3.38 -5.50 17.58
C ASP A 269 -3.11 -4.16 18.29
N CYS A 270 -4.17 -3.58 18.87
CA CYS A 270 -4.20 -2.27 19.50
C CYS A 270 -4.43 -2.38 21.02
N PRO A 271 -3.42 -2.75 21.81
CA PRO A 271 -3.53 -2.79 23.27
C PRO A 271 -3.80 -1.39 23.83
N THR A 272 -4.85 -1.25 24.64
CA THR A 272 -5.23 0.03 25.27
C THR A 272 -4.84 0.12 26.75
N PHE A 273 -4.38 -0.97 27.35
CA PHE A 273 -3.86 -0.99 28.71
C PHE A 273 -2.59 -1.85 28.80
N GLY A 274 -1.89 -1.79 29.94
CA GLY A 274 -0.67 -2.56 30.18
C GLY A 274 0.59 -1.97 29.55
N GLU A 275 1.71 -2.70 29.64
CA GLU A 275 3.03 -2.24 29.17
C GLU A 275 3.13 -2.06 27.65
N LEU A 276 2.21 -2.69 26.91
CA LEU A 276 2.13 -2.60 25.46
C LEU A 276 1.21 -1.47 24.98
N SER A 277 0.48 -0.79 25.87
CA SER A 277 -0.41 0.28 25.45
C SER A 277 0.37 1.47 24.89
N ASN A 278 -0.26 2.18 23.96
CA ASN A 278 0.27 3.42 23.44
C ASN A 278 -0.85 4.41 23.15
N GLU A 279 -0.49 5.70 23.10
CA GLU A 279 -1.42 6.81 22.88
C GLU A 279 -2.24 6.65 21.58
N TYR A 280 -1.67 6.01 20.56
CA TYR A 280 -2.39 5.77 19.31
C TYR A 280 -3.52 4.77 19.48
N CYS A 281 -3.29 3.65 20.17
CA CYS A 281 -4.33 2.66 20.45
C CYS A 281 -5.45 3.25 21.32
N GLU A 282 -5.12 4.08 22.31
CA GLU A 282 -6.09 4.77 23.17
C GLU A 282 -6.93 5.79 22.39
N MET A 283 -6.29 6.61 21.56
CA MET A 283 -6.98 7.52 20.62
C MET A 283 -7.86 6.73 19.64
N ARG A 284 -7.33 5.59 19.17
CA ARG A 284 -8.00 4.45 18.50
C ARG A 284 -9.38 4.14 19.07
N ALA A 285 -9.33 3.62 20.29
CA ALA A 285 -10.49 3.16 21.03
C ALA A 285 -11.48 4.31 21.27
N SER A 286 -10.98 5.49 21.64
CA SER A 286 -11.80 6.69 21.84
C SER A 286 -12.51 7.12 20.54
N TYR A 287 -11.81 7.11 19.41
CA TYR A 287 -12.37 7.47 18.10
C TYR A 287 -13.57 6.58 17.71
N TYR A 288 -13.52 5.30 18.06
CA TYR A 288 -14.63 4.36 17.84
C TYR A 288 -15.67 4.30 18.95
N GLY A 289 -15.41 4.92 20.12
CA GLY A 289 -16.27 4.82 21.29
C GLY A 289 -16.22 3.44 21.95
N ILE A 290 -15.06 2.80 21.97
CA ILE A 290 -14.88 1.47 22.56
C ILE A 290 -14.76 1.59 24.08
N GLU A 291 -15.71 1.01 24.79
CA GLU A 291 -15.75 0.99 26.27
C GLU A 291 -15.45 -0.41 26.86
N ARG A 292 -15.34 -1.44 26.01
CA ARG A 292 -15.16 -2.84 26.41
C ARG A 292 -14.12 -3.54 25.56
N PHE A 293 -13.45 -4.51 26.16
CA PHE A 293 -12.33 -5.24 25.56
C PHE A 293 -12.46 -6.75 25.81
N PRO A 294 -12.04 -7.61 24.86
CA PRO A 294 -11.52 -7.25 23.54
C PRO A 294 -12.65 -6.86 22.56
N MET A 295 -12.33 -5.98 21.63
CA MET A 295 -13.24 -5.47 20.60
C MET A 295 -12.54 -5.50 19.24
N LEU A 296 -13.12 -6.19 18.26
CA LEU A 296 -12.62 -6.16 16.88
C LEU A 296 -13.37 -5.07 16.10
N VAL A 297 -12.63 -4.19 15.43
CA VAL A 297 -13.18 -3.23 14.48
C VAL A 297 -12.77 -3.61 13.06
N ILE A 298 -13.75 -3.83 12.19
CA ILE A 298 -13.57 -4.26 10.80
C ILE A 298 -13.88 -3.08 9.88
N ASP A 299 -12.91 -2.72 9.05
CA ASP A 299 -12.90 -1.58 8.13
C ASP A 299 -13.30 -0.25 8.80
N GLY A 300 -13.09 -0.12 10.11
CA GLY A 300 -13.53 1.04 10.88
C GLY A 300 -15.05 1.21 11.06
N ILE A 301 -15.87 0.29 10.55
CA ILE A 301 -17.33 0.36 10.59
C ILE A 301 -17.91 -0.67 11.57
N ILE A 302 -17.56 -1.95 11.42
CA ILE A 302 -18.22 -3.04 12.14
C ILE A 302 -17.45 -3.29 13.44
N GLN A 303 -18.10 -3.10 14.58
CA GLN A 303 -17.55 -3.44 15.89
C GLN A 303 -18.13 -4.78 16.34
N VAL A 304 -17.25 -5.73 16.68
CA VAL A 304 -17.62 -7.05 17.15
C VAL A 304 -17.08 -7.24 18.56
N GLU A 305 -17.99 -7.18 19.54
CA GLU A 305 -17.68 -7.52 20.93
C GLU A 305 -17.46 -9.03 21.05
N GLY A 306 -16.50 -9.40 21.89
CA GLY A 306 -15.98 -10.75 21.99
C GLY A 306 -16.92 -11.88 22.43
N GLY A 307 -16.33 -13.09 22.51
CA GLY A 307 -16.91 -14.28 23.12
C GLY A 307 -16.14 -14.72 24.38
N ASN A 308 -16.48 -15.89 24.93
CA ASN A 308 -15.79 -16.43 26.11
C ASN A 308 -14.56 -17.29 25.76
N ASN A 309 -14.46 -17.77 24.52
CA ASN A 309 -13.39 -18.66 24.05
C ASN A 309 -13.09 -18.45 22.55
N THR A 310 -11.94 -18.96 22.09
CA THR A 310 -11.42 -18.77 20.73
C THR A 310 -12.40 -19.18 19.63
N GLU A 311 -13.13 -20.30 19.80
CA GLU A 311 -14.09 -20.77 18.78
C GLU A 311 -15.26 -19.80 18.62
N GLU A 312 -15.78 -19.27 19.74
CA GLU A 312 -16.85 -18.28 19.71
C GLU A 312 -16.39 -16.96 19.06
N TYR A 313 -15.16 -16.51 19.37
CA TYR A 313 -14.55 -15.36 18.70
C TYR A 313 -14.41 -15.59 17.21
N TYR A 314 -13.86 -16.75 16.82
CA TYR A 314 -13.60 -17.10 15.43
C TYR A 314 -14.88 -17.05 14.61
N GLN A 315 -15.97 -17.67 15.06
CA GLN A 315 -17.23 -17.65 14.31
C GLN A 315 -17.83 -16.24 14.20
N LYS A 316 -17.86 -15.47 15.30
CA LYS A 316 -18.37 -14.08 15.28
C LYS A 316 -17.56 -13.19 14.34
N TYR A 317 -16.24 -13.28 14.40
CA TYR A 317 -15.34 -12.51 13.54
C TYR A 317 -15.49 -12.96 12.08
N LYS A 318 -15.60 -14.28 11.83
CA LYS A 318 -15.81 -14.84 10.49
C LYS A 318 -17.09 -14.31 9.86
N GLU A 319 -18.22 -14.38 10.57
CA GLU A 319 -19.52 -13.89 10.09
C GLU A 319 -19.46 -12.40 9.75
N ALA A 320 -18.80 -11.59 10.58
CA ALA A 320 -18.64 -10.16 10.35
C ALA A 320 -17.73 -9.87 9.14
N ILE A 321 -16.63 -10.60 8.97
CA ILE A 321 -15.74 -10.48 7.82
C ILE A 321 -16.44 -10.95 6.53
N ASP A 322 -17.16 -12.08 6.57
CA ASP A 322 -17.94 -12.60 5.44
C ASP A 322 -19.03 -11.62 5.00
N SER A 323 -19.71 -10.98 5.96
CA SER A 323 -20.70 -9.94 5.66
C SER A 323 -20.08 -8.78 4.89
N ARG A 324 -18.79 -8.50 5.15
CA ARG A 324 -18.07 -7.39 4.54
C ARG A 324 -17.48 -7.71 3.16
N LEU A 325 -16.99 -8.93 2.97
CA LEU A 325 -16.50 -9.41 1.67
C LEU A 325 -17.61 -9.41 0.60
N GLY A 326 -18.87 -9.60 0.99
CA GLY A 326 -20.02 -9.57 0.09
C GLY A 326 -20.51 -8.17 -0.31
N GLU A 327 -20.11 -7.12 0.41
CA GLU A 327 -20.60 -5.77 0.16
C GLU A 327 -19.76 -5.05 -0.91
N LYS A 328 -20.45 -4.48 -1.91
CA LYS A 328 -19.89 -3.42 -2.75
C LYS A 328 -19.73 -2.15 -1.89
N SER A 329 -18.67 -2.11 -1.11
CA SER A 329 -18.23 -0.92 -0.39
C SER A 329 -18.08 0.27 -1.36
N LEU A 330 -18.09 1.50 -0.80
CA LEU A 330 -17.71 2.74 -1.46
C LEU A 330 -16.34 2.68 -2.17
N ARG A 331 -15.56 1.60 -1.93
CA ARG A 331 -14.38 1.16 -2.68
C ARG A 331 -14.56 1.01 -4.19
N GLY A 332 -15.79 0.78 -4.68
CA GLY A 332 -16.04 0.37 -6.06
C GLY A 332 -15.65 1.35 -7.18
N ASP A 333 -15.56 2.65 -6.89
CA ASP A 333 -15.31 3.70 -7.91
C ASP A 333 -14.08 4.57 -7.62
N THR A 334 -13.31 4.25 -6.58
CA THR A 334 -12.19 5.09 -6.11
C THR A 334 -10.89 4.29 -6.23
N SER A 335 -10.05 4.60 -7.22
CA SER A 335 -8.69 4.05 -7.25
C SER A 335 -7.84 4.81 -6.25
N ILE A 336 -7.49 4.13 -5.15
CA ILE A 336 -6.47 4.60 -4.22
C ILE A 336 -5.31 3.64 -4.37
N ASN A 337 -4.18 4.09 -4.91
CA ASN A 337 -2.96 3.30 -4.86
C ASN A 337 -2.07 3.85 -3.75
N ILE A 338 -1.76 3.01 -2.76
CA ILE A 338 -0.76 3.31 -1.73
C ILE A 338 0.49 2.51 -2.03
N ILE A 339 1.55 3.21 -2.41
CA ILE A 339 2.88 2.61 -2.56
C ILE A 339 3.68 2.99 -1.32
N SER A 340 3.97 2.00 -0.46
CA SER A 340 4.81 2.19 0.71
C SER A 340 6.11 1.39 0.59
N SER A 341 7.23 2.07 0.79
CA SER A 341 8.55 1.45 0.93
C SER A 341 9.17 1.90 2.24
N ALA A 342 9.70 0.98 3.03
CA ALA A 342 10.29 1.29 4.32
C ALA A 342 11.67 0.68 4.50
N VAL A 343 12.61 1.49 5.02
CA VAL A 343 13.99 1.09 5.31
C VAL A 343 14.26 1.32 6.78
N ARG A 344 14.74 0.28 7.48
CA ARG A 344 15.09 0.31 8.90
C ARG A 344 16.58 0.66 9.05
N ASN A 345 16.91 1.60 9.93
CA ASN A 345 18.23 1.73 10.54
C ASN A 345 18.14 1.34 12.04
N THR A 346 19.22 1.50 12.80
CA THR A 346 19.29 0.98 14.18
C THR A 346 18.18 1.48 15.11
N THR A 347 17.62 2.66 14.89
CA THR A 347 16.61 3.27 15.78
C THR A 347 15.45 3.96 15.06
N THR A 348 15.47 4.05 13.73
CA THR A 348 14.45 4.74 12.94
C THR A 348 14.08 3.93 11.70
N THR A 349 12.81 3.96 11.33
CA THR A 349 12.30 3.44 10.05
C THR A 349 11.83 4.60 9.22
N HIS A 350 12.33 4.71 7.99
CA HIS A 350 11.89 5.73 7.04
C HIS A 350 10.94 5.11 6.04
N ALA A 351 9.77 5.72 5.86
CA ALA A 351 8.77 5.25 4.90
C ALA A 351 8.48 6.31 3.85
N ARG A 352 8.50 5.93 2.58
CA ARG A 352 7.96 6.75 1.48
C ARG A 352 6.60 6.20 1.10
N ILE A 353 5.58 7.04 1.11
CA ILE A 353 4.19 6.67 0.84
C ILE A 353 3.67 7.53 -0.29
N SER A 354 3.27 6.91 -1.40
CA SER A 354 2.59 7.62 -2.49
C SER A 354 1.12 7.25 -2.51
N VAL A 355 0.23 8.24 -2.44
CA VAL A 355 -1.22 8.08 -2.57
C VAL A 355 -1.65 8.63 -3.92
N VAL A 356 -2.18 7.76 -4.78
CA VAL A 356 -2.77 8.14 -6.07
C VAL A 356 -4.28 8.10 -5.94
N LEU A 357 -4.97 9.20 -6.21
CA LEU A 357 -6.43 9.27 -6.17
C LEU A 357 -7.03 9.26 -7.59
N GLY A 358 -7.94 8.33 -7.86
CA GLY A 358 -8.69 8.23 -9.11
C GLY A 358 -9.71 9.34 -9.32
N ASP A 359 -10.19 9.47 -10.56
CA ASP A 359 -11.27 10.40 -10.90
C ASP A 359 -12.55 10.01 -10.12
N GLY A 360 -13.07 10.92 -9.29
CA GLY A 360 -14.22 10.68 -8.41
C GLY A 360 -13.88 10.24 -6.97
N ALA A 361 -12.60 10.01 -6.67
CA ALA A 361 -12.12 9.67 -5.33
C ALA A 361 -12.10 10.85 -4.35
N TYR A 362 -12.23 12.08 -4.86
CA TYR A 362 -12.15 13.28 -4.03
C TYR A 362 -13.35 13.34 -3.07
N ARG A 363 -13.05 13.16 -1.77
CA ARG A 363 -14.00 13.34 -0.68
C ARG A 363 -13.34 14.18 0.40
N GLN A 364 -14.10 15.13 0.94
CA GLN A 364 -13.65 15.83 2.14
C GLN A 364 -13.60 14.84 3.30
N GLY A 365 -12.54 14.92 4.10
CA GLY A 365 -12.40 14.12 5.31
C GLY A 365 -11.66 12.80 5.16
N LEU A 366 -10.95 12.53 4.06
CA LEU A 366 -10.02 11.40 4.01
C LEU A 366 -8.76 11.68 4.84
N THR A 367 -8.36 10.72 5.68
CA THR A 367 -7.18 10.76 6.55
C THR A 367 -6.26 9.60 6.22
N LEU A 368 -4.95 9.85 6.09
CA LEU A 368 -3.93 8.82 5.89
C LEU A 368 -3.29 8.44 7.24
N HIS A 369 -3.35 7.15 7.57
CA HIS A 369 -2.72 6.57 8.74
C HIS A 369 -1.53 5.72 8.32
N SER A 370 -0.44 5.77 9.09
CA SER A 370 0.73 4.92 8.87
C SER A 370 1.31 4.45 10.20
N VAL A 371 1.19 3.15 10.43
CA VAL A 371 1.40 2.50 11.70
C VAL A 371 2.58 1.55 11.58
N LEU A 372 3.64 1.80 12.34
CA LEU A 372 4.75 0.88 12.50
C LEU A 372 4.38 -0.14 13.57
N TYR A 373 4.41 -1.42 13.23
CA TYR A 373 4.09 -2.51 14.14
C TYR A 373 5.21 -3.53 14.20
N VAL A 374 5.32 -4.21 15.34
CA VAL A 374 6.27 -5.30 15.56
C VAL A 374 5.60 -6.62 15.18
N LYS A 375 6.24 -7.39 14.30
CA LYS A 375 5.91 -8.76 13.92
C LYS A 375 6.76 -9.71 14.77
N GLU A 376 6.28 -10.05 15.96
CA GLU A 376 7.01 -10.93 16.87
C GLU A 376 6.83 -12.41 16.47
N LEU A 377 7.94 -13.17 16.54
CA LEU A 377 8.04 -14.61 16.25
C LEU A 377 8.43 -15.45 17.49
N GLU A 378 8.84 -14.84 18.59
CA GLU A 378 9.52 -15.55 19.68
C GLU A 378 8.61 -15.91 20.85
N PHE A 379 7.55 -16.71 20.61
CA PHE A 379 6.94 -17.61 21.62
C PHE A 379 6.11 -18.72 20.95
N GLY A 380 6.39 -19.06 19.68
CA GLY A 380 5.59 -20.03 18.91
C GLY A 380 4.18 -19.54 18.51
N LYS A 381 3.86 -18.26 18.77
CA LYS A 381 2.66 -17.57 18.29
C LYS A 381 3.09 -16.24 17.67
N ILE A 382 2.72 -16.00 16.41
CA ILE A 382 2.95 -14.72 15.73
C ILE A 382 2.18 -13.63 16.47
N ARG A 383 2.78 -12.47 16.74
CA ARG A 383 2.10 -11.32 17.38
C ARG A 383 2.35 -10.03 16.59
N ARG A 384 1.36 -9.13 16.52
CA ARG A 384 1.41 -7.88 15.75
C ARG A 384 1.04 -6.68 16.61
N TYR A 385 1.95 -6.24 17.47
CA TYR A 385 1.68 -5.09 18.34
C TYR A 385 2.06 -3.77 17.65
N VAL A 386 1.17 -2.77 17.75
CA VAL A 386 1.51 -1.41 17.32
C VAL A 386 2.65 -0.88 18.18
N ALA A 387 3.80 -0.60 17.56
CA ALA A 387 5.00 -0.17 18.25
C ALA A 387 5.12 1.36 18.29
N LYS A 388 4.66 2.02 17.22
CA LYS A 388 4.58 3.48 17.12
C LYS A 388 3.71 3.88 15.95
N ASN A 389 3.09 5.05 16.01
CA ASN A 389 2.31 5.59 14.91
C ASN A 389 2.70 7.04 14.60
N GLU A 390 2.59 7.42 13.32
CA GLU A 390 2.52 8.81 12.88
C GLU A 390 1.21 8.99 12.11
N VAL A 391 0.29 9.80 12.65
CA VAL A 391 -0.90 10.22 11.89
C VAL A 391 -0.53 11.43 11.06
N CYS A 392 -0.69 11.30 9.76
CA CYS A 392 -0.59 12.42 8.84
C CYS A 392 -2.00 12.89 8.48
N ASN A 393 -2.52 13.84 9.26
CA ASN A 393 -3.80 14.52 8.99
C ASN A 393 -3.64 15.47 7.80
N PHE A 394 -3.56 14.93 6.59
CA PHE A 394 -3.69 15.73 5.38
C PHE A 394 -5.13 15.69 4.91
N MET A 395 -5.70 16.86 4.59
CA MET A 395 -6.79 16.89 3.62
C MET A 395 -6.16 16.46 2.30
N LEU A 396 -6.49 15.28 1.78
CA LEU A 396 -6.09 14.89 0.43
C LEU A 396 -6.74 15.87 -0.57
N ASN A 397 -6.04 16.96 -0.83
CA ASN A 397 -6.35 18.03 -1.79
C ASN A 397 -6.13 17.53 -3.23
N SER A 398 -6.77 18.21 -4.19
CA SER A 398 -7.11 17.79 -5.56
C SER A 398 -5.96 17.39 -6.51
N THR A 399 -4.74 17.19 -6.02
CA THR A 399 -3.63 16.67 -6.83
C THR A 399 -3.71 15.14 -6.93
N ARG A 400 -3.53 14.61 -8.15
CA ARG A 400 -3.68 13.18 -8.46
C ARG A 400 -2.71 12.26 -7.72
N ILE A 401 -1.57 12.78 -7.24
CA ILE A 401 -0.54 12.00 -6.53
C ILE A 401 0.00 12.84 -5.38
N GLN A 402 -0.03 12.29 -4.16
CA GLN A 402 0.60 12.88 -2.97
C GLN A 402 1.69 11.95 -2.45
N GLU A 403 2.87 12.49 -2.13
CA GLU A 403 3.99 11.73 -1.56
C GLU A 403 4.29 12.17 -0.13
N PHE A 404 4.49 11.21 0.77
CA PHE A 404 4.81 11.42 2.18
C PHE A 404 6.11 10.71 2.52
N ASN A 405 7.00 11.40 3.23
CA ASN A 405 8.22 10.81 3.79
C ASN A 405 8.09 10.82 5.32
N LEU A 406 7.87 9.65 5.91
CA LEU A 406 7.66 9.46 7.35
C LEU A 406 8.91 8.87 8.01
N ALA A 407 9.12 9.19 9.29
CA ALA A 407 10.32 8.77 10.02
C ALA A 407 9.96 8.28 11.44
N PHE A 408 9.77 6.98 11.57
CA PHE A 408 9.38 6.36 12.83
C PHE A 408 10.60 6.06 13.72
N SER A 409 10.84 6.84 14.77
CA SER A 409 11.84 6.45 15.79
C SER A 409 11.29 5.38 16.73
N HIS A 410 11.89 4.19 16.80
CA HIS A 410 11.43 3.11 17.67
C HIS A 410 12.50 2.75 18.73
N PRO A 411 12.10 2.40 19.96
CA PRO A 411 13.04 2.02 21.02
C PRO A 411 13.65 0.62 20.82
N TYR A 412 13.05 -0.19 19.95
CA TYR A 412 13.48 -1.57 19.68
C TYR A 412 14.75 -1.58 18.81
N ALA A 413 15.92 -1.53 19.46
CA ALA A 413 17.22 -1.65 18.80
C ALA A 413 17.59 -3.10 18.46
N ASP A 414 16.79 -4.09 18.87
CA ASP A 414 17.09 -5.49 18.60
C ASP A 414 16.92 -5.79 17.11
N VAL A 415 18.01 -6.22 16.48
CA VAL A 415 18.08 -6.61 15.07
C VAL A 415 17.14 -7.77 14.74
N ASN A 416 16.77 -8.58 15.74
CA ASN A 416 15.92 -9.76 15.53
C ASN A 416 14.42 -9.44 15.47
N THR A 417 14.00 -8.24 15.91
CA THR A 417 12.59 -7.85 15.85
C THR A 417 12.19 -7.60 14.40
N THR A 418 11.28 -8.39 13.84
CA THR A 418 10.71 -8.10 12.52
C THR A 418 9.68 -6.97 12.65
N LEU A 419 9.79 -5.92 11.84
CA LEU A 419 8.84 -4.81 11.80
C LEU A 419 7.98 -4.92 10.54
N GLY A 420 6.77 -4.39 10.61
CA GLY A 420 5.94 -4.12 9.44
C GLY A 420 5.42 -2.69 9.49
N LEU A 421 5.06 -2.17 8.32
CA LEU A 421 4.43 -0.87 8.17
C LEU A 421 3.05 -1.08 7.57
N CYS A 422 2.02 -0.67 8.30
CA CYS A 422 0.65 -0.71 7.83
C CYS A 422 0.19 0.71 7.50
N THR A 423 -0.22 0.94 6.26
CA THR A 423 -0.70 2.24 5.80
C THR A 423 -2.13 2.12 5.31
N PHE A 424 -3.01 3.01 5.74
CA PHE A 424 -4.42 2.98 5.33
C PHE A 424 -5.05 4.36 5.24
N VAL A 425 -6.05 4.49 4.37
CA VAL A 425 -6.87 5.70 4.21
C VAL A 425 -8.22 5.46 4.87
N GLN A 426 -8.60 6.36 5.76
CA GLN A 426 -9.86 6.33 6.49
C GLN A 426 -10.68 7.57 6.15
N ASP A 427 -11.96 7.39 5.84
CA ASP A 427 -12.92 8.48 5.79
C ASP A 427 -13.30 8.87 7.23
N SER A 428 -12.88 10.05 7.67
CA SER A 428 -13.07 10.53 9.03
C SER A 428 -14.55 10.76 9.40
N LEU A 429 -15.44 10.95 8.41
CA LEU A 429 -16.86 11.18 8.62
C LEU A 429 -17.60 9.85 8.83
N THR A 430 -17.33 8.87 7.97
CA THR A 430 -17.98 7.55 8.03
C THR A 430 -17.23 6.56 8.92
N LYS A 431 -15.99 6.89 9.28
CA LYS A 431 -15.00 6.01 9.92
C LYS A 431 -14.54 4.84 9.03
N GLU A 432 -15.02 4.74 7.78
CA GLU A 432 -14.68 3.62 6.89
C GLU A 432 -13.22 3.67 6.47
N ILE A 433 -12.53 2.55 6.61
CA ILE A 433 -11.21 2.33 6.02
C ILE A 433 -11.43 1.87 4.58
N ILE A 434 -11.11 2.78 3.65
CA ILE A 434 -11.40 2.61 2.23
C ILE A 434 -10.25 1.96 1.48
N TYR A 435 -9.01 2.14 1.94
CA TYR A 435 -7.83 1.48 1.39
C TYR A 435 -6.83 1.14 2.47
N ALA A 436 -6.15 -0.01 2.38
CA ALA A 436 -5.04 -0.34 3.25
C ALA A 436 -4.01 -1.21 2.54
N ILE A 437 -2.74 -1.07 2.94
CA ILE A 437 -1.62 -1.89 2.51
C ILE A 437 -0.75 -2.26 3.73
N ASP A 438 -0.27 -3.50 3.75
CA ASP A 438 0.67 -3.99 4.75
C ASP A 438 2.03 -4.23 4.07
N THR A 439 2.99 -3.38 4.36
CA THR A 439 4.34 -3.43 3.79
C THR A 439 5.28 -4.14 4.73
N LYS A 440 5.87 -5.23 4.23
CA LYS A 440 6.97 -5.91 4.90
C LYS A 440 8.19 -4.98 4.87
N ILE A 441 8.75 -4.70 6.04
CA ILE A 441 10.03 -4.00 6.14
C ILE A 441 11.10 -5.08 5.92
N ASN A 442 11.75 -5.04 4.75
CA ASN A 442 12.78 -6.02 4.43
C ASN A 442 14.05 -5.75 5.23
N TYR A 443 14.51 -6.78 5.91
CA TYR A 443 15.81 -6.86 6.56
C TYR A 443 16.79 -7.41 5.55
N THR A 444 17.52 -6.57 4.84
CA THR A 444 18.67 -7.07 4.08
C THR A 444 19.83 -7.30 5.06
N GLU A 445 19.86 -8.46 5.72
CA GLU A 445 20.99 -8.90 6.57
C GLU A 445 22.33 -8.91 5.81
N THR A 446 22.29 -9.03 4.49
CA THR A 446 23.46 -9.03 3.60
C THR A 446 23.86 -7.64 3.09
N GLU A 447 23.02 -6.63 3.34
CA GLU A 447 23.37 -5.23 3.19
C GLU A 447 23.20 -4.54 4.55
N LEU A 448 24.04 -4.95 5.49
CA LEU A 448 24.80 -3.97 6.26
C LEU A 448 25.54 -3.06 5.26
N PHE A 449 24.81 -2.24 4.50
CA PHE A 449 25.31 -1.03 3.89
C PHE A 449 26.00 -0.32 5.04
N SER A 450 27.32 -0.36 5.00
CA SER A 450 28.22 0.33 5.91
C SER A 450 27.57 1.64 6.33
N ASN A 451 27.26 1.83 7.62
CA ASN A 451 27.19 3.07 8.42
C ASN A 451 26.91 4.45 7.76
N ARG A 452 26.41 4.50 6.54
CA ARG A 452 26.52 5.60 5.58
C ARG A 452 25.21 5.66 4.82
N SER A 453 24.20 6.31 5.36
CA SER A 453 22.92 6.49 4.67
C SER A 453 22.52 7.95 4.70
N SER A 454 21.82 8.41 3.66
CA SER A 454 21.21 9.75 3.68
C SER A 454 19.78 9.69 3.19
N ILE A 455 19.01 10.66 3.65
CA ILE A 455 17.70 11.00 3.10
C ILE A 455 17.81 12.37 2.48
N ILE A 456 17.50 12.43 1.19
CA ILE A 456 17.23 13.68 0.52
C ILE A 456 15.72 13.91 0.53
N SER A 457 15.29 15.12 0.87
CA SER A 457 13.91 15.58 0.78
C SER A 457 13.89 16.97 0.14
N CYS A 458 12.95 17.21 -0.75
CA CYS A 458 12.77 18.53 -1.36
C CYS A 458 11.41 19.08 -0.92
N MET A 459 11.31 20.39 -0.67
CA MET A 459 9.99 20.99 -0.53
C MET A 459 9.29 20.87 -1.87
N SER A 460 8.18 20.13 -1.88
CA SER A 460 7.35 19.70 -3.01
C SER A 460 7.19 20.70 -4.16
N ASP A 461 6.63 20.34 -5.30
CA ASP A 461 6.67 19.16 -6.17
C ASP A 461 5.94 19.71 -7.40
N PHE A 462 6.46 19.46 -8.59
CA PHE A 462 6.11 20.17 -9.81
C PHE A 462 6.81 21.52 -9.96
N ARG A 463 7.68 21.61 -10.97
CA ARG A 463 8.21 22.88 -11.49
C ARG A 463 7.84 22.99 -12.95
N TYR A 464 7.27 24.12 -13.28
CA TYR A 464 7.11 24.52 -14.66
C TYR A 464 8.43 25.11 -15.15
N MET A 465 8.89 24.67 -16.31
CA MET A 465 10.14 25.18 -16.88
C MET A 465 9.93 25.69 -18.29
N VAL A 466 10.35 26.92 -18.47
CA VAL A 466 10.42 27.58 -19.76
C VAL A 466 11.77 27.28 -20.40
N ALA A 467 11.81 27.10 -21.72
CA ALA A 467 13.06 27.05 -22.47
C ALA A 467 14.02 28.18 -22.05
N ASN A 468 15.29 27.85 -21.83
CA ASN A 468 16.32 28.80 -21.36
C ASN A 468 16.11 29.42 -19.95
N GLN A 469 15.17 28.92 -19.13
CA GLN A 469 15.04 29.34 -17.73
C GLN A 469 15.48 28.22 -16.79
N THR A 470 16.37 28.55 -15.87
CA THR A 470 16.81 27.63 -14.82
C THR A 470 15.78 27.61 -13.70
N ALA A 471 15.20 26.44 -13.41
CA ALA A 471 14.46 26.23 -12.18
C ALA A 471 15.40 25.91 -11.02
N THR A 472 15.07 26.43 -9.85
CA THR A 472 15.83 26.23 -8.62
C THR A 472 14.98 25.44 -7.62
N CYS A 473 15.52 24.34 -7.11
CA CYS A 473 14.90 23.50 -6.09
C CYS A 473 15.78 23.47 -4.85
N LEU A 474 15.23 23.86 -3.70
CA LEU A 474 15.91 23.71 -2.42
C LEU A 474 15.56 22.35 -1.82
N CYS A 475 16.56 21.54 -1.53
CA CYS A 475 16.41 20.23 -0.91
C CYS A 475 17.25 20.14 0.36
N SER A 476 16.74 19.45 1.36
CA SER A 476 17.47 19.07 2.56
C SER A 476 18.02 17.66 2.43
N VAL A 477 19.26 17.47 2.84
CA VAL A 477 19.95 16.17 2.90
C VAL A 477 20.31 15.90 4.35
N THR A 478 19.82 14.80 4.88
CA THR A 478 20.05 14.34 6.26
C THR A 478 20.88 13.07 6.22
N ASN A 479 21.99 13.01 6.97
CA ASN A 479 22.74 11.77 7.15
C ASN A 479 22.07 10.92 8.24
N CYS A 480 21.54 9.77 7.85
CA CYS A 480 20.89 8.80 8.74
C CYS A 480 21.84 7.65 9.13
N GLY A 481 23.10 7.71 8.69
CA GLY A 481 24.17 6.81 9.09
C GLY A 481 24.71 7.14 10.47
N VAL A 482 25.44 6.18 11.06
CA VAL A 482 26.09 6.34 12.37
C VAL A 482 27.48 6.99 12.27
N GLY A 483 28.01 7.16 11.06
CA GLY A 483 29.30 7.82 10.78
C GLY A 483 29.14 9.18 10.10
N SER A 484 30.20 9.99 10.14
CA SER A 484 30.30 11.16 9.27
C SER A 484 30.57 10.69 7.84
N ASP A 485 29.88 11.29 6.88
CA ASP A 485 30.04 10.96 5.46
C ASP A 485 30.05 12.20 4.57
N VAL A 486 30.62 12.03 3.39
CA VAL A 486 30.55 13.01 2.30
C VAL A 486 29.53 12.50 1.29
N PHE A 487 28.50 13.28 0.99
CA PHE A 487 27.50 12.92 -0.01
C PHE A 487 27.75 13.66 -1.31
N VAL A 488 27.65 12.96 -2.44
CA VAL A 488 27.68 13.50 -3.80
C VAL A 488 26.32 13.30 -4.46
N PHE A 489 25.97 14.21 -5.35
CA PHE A 489 24.65 14.24 -5.99
C PHE A 489 24.72 13.97 -7.48
N SER A 490 23.73 13.27 -8.01
CA SER A 490 23.56 13.04 -9.44
C SER A 490 22.08 13.08 -9.80
N ALA A 491 21.78 13.30 -11.08
CA ALA A 491 20.42 13.32 -11.60
C ALA A 491 20.27 12.25 -12.68
N GLU A 492 19.21 11.45 -12.56
CA GLU A 492 18.80 10.42 -13.52
C GLU A 492 17.47 10.80 -14.16
N GLY A 493 17.18 10.28 -15.35
CA GLY A 493 15.96 10.64 -16.10
C GLY A 493 15.96 12.07 -16.65
N VAL A 494 17.13 12.71 -16.71
CA VAL A 494 17.31 14.05 -17.28
C VAL A 494 17.14 13.97 -18.81
N PRO A 495 16.24 14.76 -19.42
CA PRO A 495 16.06 14.75 -20.87
C PRO A 495 17.33 15.16 -21.62
N ASP A 496 17.48 14.70 -22.86
CA ASP A 496 18.65 15.03 -23.68
C ASP A 496 18.88 16.55 -23.74
N LYS A 497 20.13 16.98 -23.52
CA LYS A 497 20.59 18.39 -23.52
C LYS A 497 20.13 19.24 -22.33
N TRP A 498 19.32 18.71 -21.43
CA TRP A 498 19.05 19.41 -20.17
C TRP A 498 20.28 19.34 -19.28
N LYS A 499 20.45 20.36 -18.43
CA LYS A 499 21.55 20.47 -17.49
C LYS A 499 21.01 20.48 -16.08
N VAL A 500 21.54 19.62 -15.22
CA VAL A 500 21.26 19.63 -13.77
C VAL A 500 22.56 19.91 -13.02
N GLU A 501 22.54 20.93 -12.17
CA GLU A 501 23.69 21.32 -11.33
C GLU A 501 23.29 21.37 -9.86
N PHE A 502 24.26 21.21 -8.98
CA PHE A 502 24.08 21.12 -7.53
C PHE A 502 24.99 22.12 -6.82
N GLU A 503 24.45 22.86 -5.85
CA GLU A 503 25.21 23.78 -5.01
C GLU A 503 24.86 23.59 -3.51
N PRO A 504 25.81 23.11 -2.69
CA PRO A 504 27.10 22.55 -3.09
C PRO A 504 26.93 21.20 -3.82
N ASN A 505 27.94 20.82 -4.63
CA ASN A 505 27.96 19.54 -5.36
C ASN A 505 28.35 18.33 -4.51
N GLU A 506 28.93 18.59 -3.33
CA GLU A 506 29.16 17.60 -2.28
C GLU A 506 28.94 18.21 -0.89
N ILE A 507 28.50 17.41 0.07
CA ILE A 507 28.28 17.84 1.46
C ILE A 507 28.84 16.83 2.45
N ASP A 508 29.64 17.33 3.39
CA ASP A 508 30.02 16.60 4.60
C ASP A 508 28.88 16.69 5.64
N LEU A 509 28.39 15.54 6.11
CA LEU A 509 27.35 15.45 7.13
C LEU A 509 27.80 14.56 8.28
N LEU A 510 27.74 15.08 9.51
CA LEU A 510 27.80 14.28 10.74
C LEU A 510 26.53 13.41 10.88
N PRO A 511 26.55 12.36 11.73
CA PRO A 511 25.35 11.57 12.03
C PRO A 511 24.18 12.46 12.46
N ASN A 512 23.02 12.29 11.82
CA ASN A 512 21.79 13.07 11.99
C ASN A 512 21.89 14.57 11.62
N GLU A 513 23.01 15.02 11.03
CA GLU A 513 23.12 16.38 10.52
C GLU A 513 22.28 16.54 9.25
N THR A 514 21.60 17.69 9.13
CA THR A 514 20.86 18.08 7.93
C THR A 514 21.44 19.35 7.35
N LYS A 515 21.75 19.35 6.05
CA LYS A 515 22.14 20.55 5.30
C LYS A 515 21.30 20.68 4.04
N ASN A 516 21.22 21.91 3.53
CA ASN A 516 20.48 22.17 2.30
C ASN A 516 21.43 22.13 1.09
N ILE A 517 20.93 21.58 -0.02
CA ILE A 517 21.46 21.76 -1.36
C ILE A 517 20.48 22.56 -2.20
N THR A 518 21.02 23.29 -3.15
CA THR A 518 20.27 23.94 -4.22
C THR A 518 20.50 23.15 -5.51
N ILE A 519 19.42 22.76 -6.16
CA ILE A 519 19.45 22.04 -7.44
C ILE A 519 18.99 23.01 -8.53
N PHE A 520 19.81 23.16 -9.56
CA PHE A 520 19.52 23.98 -10.73
C PHE A 520 19.21 23.09 -11.92
N ILE A 521 18.01 23.21 -12.48
CA ILE A 521 17.57 22.44 -13.65
C ILE A 521 17.39 23.43 -14.79
N SER A 522 18.22 23.31 -15.83
CA SER A 522 18.19 24.19 -16.99
C SER A 522 17.80 23.40 -18.26
N PRO A 523 16.66 23.70 -18.89
CA PRO A 523 16.32 23.17 -20.20
C PRO A 523 17.21 23.84 -21.26
N PRO A 524 17.33 23.25 -22.47
CA PRO A 524 18.03 23.88 -23.58
C PRO A 524 17.35 25.20 -24.00
N ILE A 525 18.08 26.01 -24.77
CA ILE A 525 17.61 27.32 -25.29
C ILE A 525 16.31 27.17 -26.10
N SER A 526 16.14 26.03 -26.77
CA SER A 526 14.94 25.66 -27.51
C SER A 526 14.52 24.24 -27.12
N LEU A 527 13.29 24.09 -26.67
CA LEU A 527 12.66 22.79 -26.47
C LEU A 527 12.18 22.25 -27.83
N ASN A 528 12.28 20.94 -28.04
CA ASN A 528 11.67 20.32 -29.21
C ASN A 528 10.16 20.14 -29.01
N GLU A 529 9.39 20.01 -30.10
CA GLU A 529 7.92 19.85 -30.03
C GLU A 529 7.48 18.65 -29.17
N ASN A 530 8.28 17.59 -29.11
CA ASN A 530 8.01 16.40 -28.31
C ASN A 530 8.35 16.57 -26.80
N GLU A 531 9.00 17.68 -26.45
CA GLU A 531 9.34 18.02 -25.07
C GLU A 531 8.33 18.94 -24.44
N ILE A 532 7.63 19.78 -25.21
CA ILE A 532 6.66 20.78 -24.72
C ILE A 532 5.44 20.11 -24.09
N GLY A 533 4.98 20.62 -22.94
CA GLY A 533 3.81 20.12 -22.22
C GLY A 533 4.00 18.75 -21.55
N ARG A 534 5.18 18.13 -21.75
CA ARG A 534 5.48 16.80 -21.25
C ARG A 534 5.98 16.85 -19.81
N LEU A 535 5.53 15.88 -19.01
CA LEU A 535 5.99 15.70 -17.64
C LEU A 535 7.24 14.83 -17.62
N PHE A 536 8.32 15.36 -17.08
CA PHE A 536 9.58 14.66 -16.85
C PHE A 536 9.75 14.35 -15.36
N ASN A 537 10.27 13.16 -15.08
CA ASN A 537 10.58 12.69 -13.75
C ASN A 537 12.10 12.67 -13.61
N ILE A 538 12.69 13.69 -12.98
CA ILE A 538 14.12 13.73 -12.71
C ILE A 538 14.37 13.13 -11.33
N SER A 539 15.07 12.00 -11.27
CA SER A 539 15.44 11.38 -10.00
C SER A 539 16.77 11.94 -9.51
N ILE A 540 16.77 12.59 -8.35
CA ILE A 540 17.98 13.08 -7.70
C ILE A 540 18.49 12.00 -6.76
N VAL A 541 19.72 11.56 -6.97
CA VAL A 541 20.35 10.48 -6.21
C VAL A 541 21.45 11.05 -5.33
N SER A 542 21.36 10.81 -4.02
CA SER A 542 22.43 11.08 -3.05
C SER A 542 23.23 9.79 -2.81
N LYS A 543 24.56 9.88 -2.91
CA LYS A 543 25.50 8.77 -2.70
C LYS A 543 26.62 9.18 -1.75
N PRO A 544 27.01 8.35 -0.77
CA PRO A 544 28.28 8.55 -0.08
C PRO A 544 29.43 8.52 -1.09
N LYS A 545 30.39 9.44 -0.97
CA LYS A 545 31.55 9.56 -1.84
C LYS A 545 32.37 8.25 -1.78
N GLY A 546 32.54 7.63 -2.95
CA GLY A 546 33.18 6.32 -3.08
C GLY A 546 32.24 5.12 -2.99
N SER A 547 30.94 5.32 -2.82
CA SER A 547 29.91 4.27 -2.99
C SER A 547 29.41 4.24 -4.43
N GLU A 548 29.24 3.05 -5.01
CA GLU A 548 28.56 2.89 -6.31
C GLU A 548 27.02 2.97 -6.17
N PHE A 549 26.49 2.70 -4.97
CA PHE A 549 25.06 2.60 -4.71
C PHE A 549 24.44 3.94 -4.26
N GLY A 550 23.32 4.28 -4.92
CA GLY A 550 22.35 5.32 -4.52
C GLY A 550 21.68 4.97 -3.21
N ILE A 551 21.58 5.92 -2.27
CA ILE A 551 20.98 5.64 -0.95
C ILE A 551 19.66 6.37 -0.74
N SER A 552 19.46 7.51 -1.40
CA SER A 552 18.15 8.15 -1.44
C SER A 552 17.87 8.76 -2.80
N HIS A 553 16.58 8.71 -3.16
CA HIS A 553 16.03 9.22 -4.40
C HIS A 553 14.93 10.23 -4.10
N VAL A 554 15.02 11.44 -4.66
CA VAL A 554 13.87 12.37 -4.73
C VAL A 554 13.46 12.51 -6.19
N LEU A 555 12.15 12.44 -6.43
CA LEU A 555 11.58 12.65 -7.75
C LEU A 555 11.19 14.12 -7.93
N ILE A 556 11.85 14.84 -8.82
CA ILE A 556 11.44 16.18 -9.23
C ILE A 556 10.64 16.06 -10.51
N LYS A 557 9.35 16.36 -10.40
CA LYS A 557 8.45 16.46 -11.55
C LYS A 557 8.66 17.81 -12.22
N VAL A 558 9.03 17.79 -13.50
CA VAL A 558 9.21 19.01 -14.30
C VAL A 558 8.30 18.94 -15.52
N LYS A 559 7.42 19.93 -15.67
CA LYS A 559 6.64 20.11 -16.90
C LYS A 559 7.23 21.27 -17.67
N THR A 560 7.57 21.04 -18.92
CA THR A 560 7.98 22.11 -19.81
C THR A 560 6.77 22.96 -20.19
N GLU A 561 6.94 24.26 -20.10
CA GLU A 561 5.97 25.21 -20.63
C GLU A 561 6.38 25.60 -22.05
N SER A 562 5.40 25.59 -22.93
CA SER A 562 5.39 26.58 -24.01
C SER A 562 4.86 27.87 -23.40
N ILE A 563 5.69 28.92 -23.37
CA ILE A 563 5.27 30.31 -23.04
C ILE A 563 4.18 30.84 -23.99
N LEU A 564 3.54 30.01 -24.81
CA LEU A 564 2.69 30.44 -25.91
C LEU A 564 1.30 29.79 -25.89
N LEU A 565 0.85 29.18 -24.80
CA LEU A 565 -0.52 28.67 -24.68
C LEU A 565 -1.39 29.65 -23.85
N PRO A 566 -2.65 29.89 -24.27
CA PRO A 566 -3.64 30.56 -23.42
C PRO A 566 -4.07 29.68 -22.23
N ASP A 567 -4.68 30.28 -21.21
CA ASP A 567 -5.22 29.58 -20.03
C ASP A 567 -6.50 30.28 -19.58
N LEU A 568 -7.65 29.81 -20.04
CA LEU A 568 -8.92 30.49 -19.89
C LEU A 568 -9.70 29.93 -18.71
N ALA A 569 -9.80 30.69 -17.62
CA ALA A 569 -10.70 30.30 -16.53
C ALA A 569 -11.95 31.18 -16.48
N VAL A 570 -13.11 30.56 -16.27
CA VAL A 570 -14.29 31.30 -15.80
C VAL A 570 -14.04 31.70 -14.35
N ARG A 571 -14.15 33.00 -14.05
CA ARG A 571 -14.01 33.44 -12.66
C ARG A 571 -15.16 32.90 -11.79
N PRO A 572 -14.89 32.37 -10.58
CA PRO A 572 -15.95 31.89 -9.69
C PRO A 572 -16.99 32.94 -9.30
N ASP A 573 -16.56 34.20 -9.22
CA ASP A 573 -17.40 35.37 -9.00
C ASP A 573 -17.84 36.04 -10.31
N GLY A 574 -17.52 35.46 -11.46
CA GLY A 574 -17.59 36.11 -12.77
C GLY A 574 -18.91 35.97 -13.50
N VAL A 575 -19.95 35.41 -12.89
CA VAL A 575 -21.21 35.10 -13.57
C VAL A 575 -22.35 35.87 -12.94
N HIS A 576 -22.91 36.84 -13.67
CA HIS A 576 -23.95 37.72 -13.16
C HIS A 576 -25.10 37.86 -14.14
N TYR A 577 -26.31 38.04 -13.60
CA TYR A 577 -27.44 38.57 -14.36
C TYR A 577 -27.54 40.07 -14.15
N LEU A 578 -27.24 40.85 -15.18
CA LEU A 578 -27.26 42.32 -15.14
C LEU A 578 -28.15 42.83 -16.27
N ASP A 579 -29.16 43.63 -15.94
CA ASP A 579 -30.09 44.26 -16.90
C ASP A 579 -30.72 43.29 -17.92
N GLY A 580 -31.07 42.08 -17.46
CA GLY A 580 -31.66 41.04 -18.31
C GLY A 580 -30.66 40.27 -19.18
N LYS A 581 -29.36 40.52 -19.05
CA LYS A 581 -28.29 39.79 -19.73
C LYS A 581 -27.53 38.90 -18.77
N LEU A 582 -27.09 37.74 -19.25
CA LEU A 582 -26.07 36.94 -18.55
C LEU A 582 -24.69 37.47 -18.95
N VAL A 583 -23.90 37.83 -17.95
CA VAL A 583 -22.53 38.34 -18.09
C VAL A 583 -21.58 37.30 -17.50
N VAL A 584 -20.62 36.85 -18.30
CA VAL A 584 -19.57 35.92 -17.90
C VAL A 584 -18.22 36.62 -18.01
N TYR A 585 -17.45 36.62 -16.93
CA TYR A 585 -16.07 37.10 -16.90
C TYR A 585 -15.10 35.92 -17.01
N VAL A 586 -14.27 35.96 -18.05
CA VAL A 586 -13.26 34.94 -18.35
C VAL A 586 -11.90 35.58 -18.27
N HIS A 587 -11.00 34.98 -17.50
CA HIS A 587 -9.62 35.44 -17.41
C HIS A 587 -8.73 34.55 -18.26
N ASN A 588 -7.99 35.14 -19.20
CA ASN A 588 -6.88 34.45 -19.84
C ASN A 588 -5.62 34.66 -19.01
N TYR A 589 -5.23 33.67 -18.20
CA TYR A 589 -4.00 33.67 -17.44
C TYR A 589 -2.77 33.41 -18.31
N GLY A 590 -2.97 32.94 -19.54
CA GLY A 590 -1.91 32.70 -20.52
C GLY A 590 -1.37 33.99 -21.15
N THR A 591 -0.25 33.82 -21.85
CA THR A 591 0.53 34.88 -22.50
C THR A 591 0.24 35.02 -23.99
N LYS A 592 -0.58 34.13 -24.55
CA LYS A 592 -1.07 34.21 -25.93
C LYS A 592 -2.56 34.56 -25.93
N GLU A 593 -2.96 35.34 -26.93
CA GLU A 593 -4.37 35.59 -27.23
C GLU A 593 -5.08 34.27 -27.60
N ALA A 594 -6.32 34.13 -27.15
CA ALA A 594 -7.16 32.97 -27.42
C ALA A 594 -8.48 33.41 -28.04
N THR A 595 -9.07 32.57 -28.88
CA THR A 595 -10.44 32.75 -29.36
C THR A 595 -11.21 31.49 -29.03
N ALA A 596 -12.04 31.55 -27.98
CA ALA A 596 -12.78 30.38 -27.48
C ALA A 596 -14.29 30.60 -27.53
N GLU A 597 -15.03 29.50 -27.62
CA GLU A 597 -16.48 29.51 -27.48
C GLU A 597 -16.87 29.35 -26.00
N VAL A 598 -17.63 30.32 -25.49
CA VAL A 598 -18.26 30.24 -24.16
C VAL A 598 -19.66 29.65 -24.33
N ARG A 599 -19.89 28.45 -23.80
CA ARG A 599 -21.17 27.74 -23.83
C ARG A 599 -21.88 27.87 -22.50
N VAL A 600 -23.18 28.11 -22.53
CA VAL A 600 -24.05 28.19 -21.35
C VAL A 600 -25.07 27.08 -21.40
N TYR A 601 -25.01 26.19 -20.43
CA TYR A 601 -25.93 25.09 -20.19
C TYR A 601 -26.89 25.42 -19.06
N ALA A 602 -28.16 25.06 -19.21
CA ALA A 602 -29.19 25.13 -18.19
C ALA A 602 -29.77 23.74 -17.97
N ASN A 603 -29.79 23.26 -16.72
CA ASN A 603 -30.33 21.95 -16.36
C ASN A 603 -29.79 20.83 -17.28
N GLY A 604 -28.51 20.92 -17.67
CA GLY A 604 -27.83 19.96 -18.55
C GLY A 604 -28.05 20.13 -20.06
N SER A 605 -28.86 21.11 -20.50
CA SER A 605 -29.08 21.39 -21.92
C SER A 605 -28.40 22.69 -22.34
N LEU A 606 -27.75 22.70 -23.52
CA LEU A 606 -27.13 23.91 -24.06
C LEU A 606 -28.20 24.96 -24.38
N VAL A 607 -28.06 26.16 -23.80
CA VAL A 607 -29.01 27.27 -23.99
C VAL A 607 -28.51 28.25 -25.03
N THR A 608 -27.24 28.66 -24.91
CA THR A 608 -26.62 29.64 -25.78
C THR A 608 -25.11 29.47 -25.79
N LYS A 609 -24.44 30.02 -26.80
CA LYS A 609 -22.99 30.02 -26.93
C LYS A 609 -22.52 31.24 -27.69
N LYS A 610 -21.30 31.70 -27.38
CA LYS A 610 -20.71 32.88 -28.01
C LYS A 610 -19.20 32.72 -28.09
N GLU A 611 -18.66 32.89 -29.29
CA GLU A 611 -17.22 32.99 -29.52
C GLU A 611 -16.72 34.36 -29.07
N SER A 612 -15.59 34.41 -28.39
CA SER A 612 -14.99 35.65 -27.88
C SER A 612 -13.48 35.58 -27.92
N GLU A 613 -12.85 36.74 -28.10
CA GLU A 613 -11.41 36.91 -28.03
C GLU A 613 -11.00 37.21 -26.58
N PHE A 614 -9.94 36.57 -26.13
CA PHE A 614 -9.40 36.65 -24.79
C PHE A 614 -7.94 37.09 -24.87
N PRO A 615 -7.66 38.41 -24.76
CA PRO A 615 -6.30 38.92 -24.77
C PRO A 615 -5.49 38.33 -23.60
N PRO A 616 -4.18 38.13 -23.78
CA PRO A 616 -3.34 37.51 -22.77
C PRO A 616 -3.30 38.32 -21.47
N SER A 617 -3.25 37.61 -20.34
CA SER A 617 -3.20 38.18 -18.98
C SER A 617 -4.32 39.19 -18.70
N SER A 618 -5.49 38.99 -19.30
CA SER A 618 -6.60 39.96 -19.22
C SER A 618 -7.92 39.30 -18.86
N LEU A 619 -8.77 40.09 -18.17
CA LEU A 619 -10.14 39.73 -17.88
C LEU A 619 -11.04 40.24 -19.00
N SER A 620 -11.72 39.32 -19.68
CA SER A 620 -12.67 39.62 -20.75
C SER A 620 -14.11 39.41 -20.28
N LYS A 621 -15.02 40.21 -20.85
CA LYS A 621 -16.45 40.17 -20.55
C LYS A 621 -17.21 39.58 -21.73
N VAL A 622 -17.98 38.51 -21.49
CA VAL A 622 -18.84 37.88 -22.49
C VAL A 622 -20.30 38.09 -22.09
N GLU A 623 -21.03 38.87 -22.89
CA GLU A 623 -22.45 39.17 -22.67
C GLU A 623 -23.35 38.32 -23.58
N PHE A 624 -24.43 37.78 -23.00
CA PHE A 624 -25.50 37.07 -23.69
C PHE A 624 -26.83 37.83 -23.57
N ASP A 625 -27.37 38.29 -24.70
CA ASP A 625 -28.57 39.15 -24.76
C ASP A 625 -29.89 38.43 -24.43
N THR A 626 -29.92 37.11 -24.56
CA THR A 626 -31.12 36.31 -24.30
C THR A 626 -30.73 34.97 -23.68
N VAL A 627 -30.87 34.87 -22.36
CA VAL A 627 -31.05 33.58 -21.72
C VAL A 627 -32.56 33.50 -21.46
N PRO A 628 -33.29 32.56 -22.09
CA PRO A 628 -34.71 32.40 -21.80
C PRO A 628 -34.87 32.30 -20.28
N THR A 629 -35.86 33.01 -19.72
CA THR A 629 -36.27 32.91 -18.31
C THR A 629 -36.78 31.49 -18.03
N LEU A 630 -35.85 30.55 -18.00
CA LEU A 630 -36.05 29.17 -17.61
C LEU A 630 -35.93 29.14 -16.09
N ASN A 631 -36.68 28.24 -15.45
CA ASN A 631 -36.40 27.83 -14.08
C ASN A 631 -35.05 27.09 -14.08
N ILE A 632 -33.97 27.86 -14.10
CA ILE A 632 -32.60 27.36 -14.09
C ILE A 632 -32.26 27.10 -12.63
N SER A 633 -32.35 25.84 -12.22
CA SER A 633 -31.84 25.41 -10.91
C SER A 633 -30.33 25.16 -10.95
N LYS A 634 -29.78 25.02 -12.17
CA LYS A 634 -28.36 24.74 -12.44
C LYS A 634 -27.97 25.40 -13.76
N THR A 635 -27.02 26.32 -13.70
CA THR A 635 -26.34 26.87 -14.88
C THR A 635 -24.91 26.36 -14.91
N CYS A 636 -24.45 25.86 -16.05
CA CYS A 636 -23.06 25.46 -16.26
C CYS A 636 -22.50 26.27 -17.42
N ILE A 637 -21.33 26.88 -17.21
CA ILE A 637 -20.60 27.58 -18.25
C ILE A 637 -19.39 26.71 -18.59
N VAL A 638 -19.21 26.45 -19.88
CA VAL A 638 -18.07 25.69 -20.38
C VAL A 638 -17.34 26.53 -21.40
N LEU A 639 -16.05 26.74 -21.18
CA LEU A 639 -15.11 27.33 -22.13
C LEU A 639 -14.51 26.21 -22.98
N ASP A 640 -14.40 26.47 -24.28
CA ASP A 640 -13.75 25.60 -25.26
C ASP A 640 -14.01 24.10 -25.09
N GLU A 641 -15.27 23.71 -24.95
CA GLU A 641 -15.64 22.29 -24.74
C GLU A 641 -15.17 21.36 -25.88
N ASP A 642 -14.95 21.90 -27.08
CA ASP A 642 -14.41 21.16 -28.22
C ASP A 642 -12.88 20.96 -28.13
N ARG A 643 -12.19 21.58 -27.17
CA ARG A 643 -10.74 21.60 -27.00
C ARG A 643 -10.00 22.02 -28.27
N LYS A 644 -10.47 23.09 -28.90
CA LYS A 644 -9.84 23.67 -30.10
C LYS A 644 -8.59 24.47 -29.75
N ILE A 645 -8.51 24.91 -28.50
CA ILE A 645 -7.41 25.63 -27.92
C ILE A 645 -6.77 24.68 -26.92
N GLU A 646 -5.49 24.42 -27.11
CA GLU A 646 -4.71 23.74 -26.10
C GLU A 646 -4.42 24.73 -24.97
N GLU A 647 -5.02 24.49 -23.81
CA GLU A 647 -4.91 25.36 -22.65
C GLU A 647 -3.97 24.80 -21.58
N TYR A 648 -3.54 25.66 -20.67
CA TYR A 648 -2.70 25.26 -19.53
C TYR A 648 -3.44 24.33 -18.55
N ASP A 649 -4.68 24.68 -18.20
CA ASP A 649 -5.54 23.93 -17.28
C ASP A 649 -6.95 23.71 -17.85
N GLU A 650 -7.10 22.63 -18.59
CA GLU A 650 -8.40 22.16 -19.13
C GLU A 650 -9.49 21.94 -18.06
N SER A 651 -9.13 21.87 -16.77
CA SER A 651 -10.11 21.63 -15.70
C SER A 651 -10.79 22.91 -15.20
N ASN A 652 -10.22 24.09 -15.48
CA ASN A 652 -10.78 25.39 -15.09
C ASN A 652 -11.79 25.95 -16.12
N ASN A 653 -11.97 25.23 -17.23
CA ASN A 653 -12.89 25.57 -18.31
C ASN A 653 -14.37 25.40 -17.95
N VAL A 654 -14.69 24.69 -16.86
CA VAL A 654 -16.07 24.40 -16.46
C VAL A 654 -16.42 25.09 -15.15
N PHE A 655 -17.44 25.97 -15.19
CA PHE A 655 -17.98 26.62 -14.01
C PHE A 655 -19.46 26.28 -13.79
N TRP A 656 -19.77 25.76 -12.60
CA TRP A 656 -21.13 25.47 -12.19
C TRP A 656 -21.66 26.58 -11.30
N SER A 657 -22.57 27.39 -11.83
CA SER A 657 -23.40 28.30 -11.03
C SER A 657 -24.64 27.54 -10.59
N ARG A 658 -24.82 27.36 -9.28
CA ARG A 658 -26.18 27.24 -8.75
C ARG A 658 -26.78 28.62 -8.90
N THR A 659 -27.72 28.75 -9.83
CA THR A 659 -28.54 29.96 -9.91
C THR A 659 -29.22 30.06 -8.55
N PRO A 660 -29.05 31.16 -7.81
CA PRO A 660 -29.89 31.42 -6.66
C PRO A 660 -31.32 31.28 -7.15
N GLU A 661 -32.15 30.53 -6.43
CA GLU A 661 -33.60 30.64 -6.63
C GLU A 661 -33.93 32.12 -6.66
N ASN A 662 -34.75 32.52 -7.64
CA ASN A 662 -35.08 33.88 -8.08
C ASN A 662 -35.64 34.76 -6.94
N THR A 663 -34.81 34.96 -5.94
CA THR A 663 -34.95 35.80 -4.77
C THR A 663 -34.07 36.99 -5.07
N THR A 664 -34.56 38.18 -4.81
CA THR A 664 -33.83 39.44 -5.00
C THR A 664 -32.65 39.60 -4.04
N ASP A 665 -32.14 38.49 -3.55
CA ASP A 665 -31.22 38.37 -2.44
C ASP A 665 -29.87 37.95 -2.98
N ASN A 666 -28.91 38.86 -2.92
CA ASN A 666 -27.57 38.59 -3.41
C ASN A 666 -26.78 37.92 -2.28
N PRO A 667 -25.98 36.87 -2.57
CA PRO A 667 -25.08 36.31 -1.57
C PRO A 667 -24.11 37.37 -1.03
N PRO A 668 -23.59 37.21 0.19
CA PRO A 668 -22.73 38.21 0.81
C PRO A 668 -21.51 38.54 -0.04
N MET A 669 -21.20 39.81 -0.26
CA MET A 669 -20.01 40.19 -1.04
C MET A 669 -18.86 40.59 -0.11
N ILE A 670 -17.77 39.81 -0.11
CA ILE A 670 -16.56 40.09 0.69
C ILE A 670 -15.61 40.98 -0.12
N THR A 671 -15.25 42.15 0.41
CA THR A 671 -14.42 43.17 -0.26
C THR A 671 -13.44 43.85 0.71
N ASN A 672 -12.47 44.61 0.18
CA ASN A 672 -11.55 45.45 0.95
C ASN A 672 -10.79 44.73 2.08
N LEU A 673 -10.33 43.51 1.82
CA LEU A 673 -9.50 42.79 2.79
C LEU A 673 -8.18 43.53 3.01
N THR A 674 -7.87 43.83 4.25
CA THR A 674 -6.57 44.33 4.71
C THR A 674 -6.16 43.57 5.96
N TYR A 675 -4.85 43.44 6.19
CA TYR A 675 -4.33 42.95 7.46
C TYR A 675 -3.07 43.71 7.88
N THR A 676 -2.91 43.92 9.19
CA THR A 676 -1.77 44.66 9.77
C THR A 676 -1.19 43.89 10.96
N PRO A 677 0.15 43.73 11.06
CA PRO A 677 1.17 44.17 10.09
C PRO A 677 1.16 43.33 8.80
N SER A 678 1.60 43.93 7.68
CA SER A 678 1.70 43.23 6.38
C SER A 678 2.81 42.17 6.36
N GLU A 679 3.80 42.31 7.24
CA GLU A 679 4.92 41.38 7.44
C GLU A 679 5.01 40.94 8.91
N PRO A 680 4.12 40.06 9.37
CA PRO A 680 4.08 39.64 10.75
C PRO A 680 5.26 38.76 11.15
N LYS A 681 5.77 39.00 12.35
CA LYS A 681 6.78 38.18 13.03
C LYS A 681 6.12 37.28 14.06
N LYS A 682 6.80 36.18 14.41
CA LYS A 682 6.29 35.26 15.43
C LYS A 682 6.11 35.98 16.77
N GLY A 683 4.85 36.07 17.21
CA GLY A 683 4.44 36.76 18.43
C GLY A 683 3.62 38.04 18.17
N ASP A 684 3.61 38.54 16.94
CA ASP A 684 2.79 39.69 16.55
C ASP A 684 1.30 39.33 16.58
N ASN A 685 0.47 40.34 16.81
CA ASN A 685 -0.98 40.24 16.61
C ASN A 685 -1.31 40.76 15.21
N VAL A 686 -1.86 39.90 14.36
CA VAL A 686 -2.33 40.27 13.02
C VAL A 686 -3.80 40.61 13.09
N THR A 687 -4.13 41.84 12.72
CA THR A 687 -5.52 42.33 12.64
C THR A 687 -6.01 42.24 11.21
N PHE A 688 -6.98 41.39 10.95
CA PHE A 688 -7.71 41.29 9.69
C PHE A 688 -8.90 42.24 9.71
N SER A 689 -9.13 42.98 8.64
CA SER A 689 -10.29 43.85 8.45
C SER A 689 -10.86 43.63 7.06
N VAL A 690 -12.15 43.31 6.97
CA VAL A 690 -12.85 43.03 5.71
C VAL A 690 -14.22 43.69 5.67
N LYS A 691 -14.63 44.21 4.52
CA LYS A 691 -15.97 44.77 4.31
C LYS A 691 -16.86 43.70 3.70
N VAL A 692 -17.99 43.40 4.33
CA VAL A 692 -18.99 42.48 3.79
C VAL A 692 -20.25 43.26 3.48
N ILE A 693 -20.74 43.18 2.25
CA ILE A 693 -21.94 43.87 1.78
C ILE A 693 -23.03 42.84 1.55
N ASP A 694 -24.08 42.92 2.38
CA ASP A 694 -25.22 42.02 2.38
C ASP A 694 -26.33 42.64 3.26
N ASP A 695 -27.60 42.54 2.86
CA ASP A 695 -28.74 43.12 3.59
C ASP A 695 -29.32 42.23 4.70
N ASP A 696 -28.95 40.95 4.75
CA ASP A 696 -29.35 40.01 5.81
C ASP A 696 -28.22 39.09 6.31
N LEU A 697 -27.02 39.66 6.42
CA LEU A 697 -25.81 39.00 6.90
C LEU A 697 -25.98 38.32 8.27
N LEU A 698 -25.77 37.00 8.32
CA LEU A 698 -25.92 36.20 9.53
C LEU A 698 -24.60 36.03 10.29
N SER A 699 -23.50 35.76 9.58
CA SER A 699 -22.19 35.59 10.21
C SER A 699 -21.03 35.82 9.26
N VAL A 700 -19.93 36.35 9.80
CA VAL A 700 -18.61 36.37 9.14
C VAL A 700 -17.62 35.65 10.03
N LYS A 701 -16.93 34.66 9.48
CA LYS A 701 -15.99 33.80 10.20
C LYS A 701 -14.66 33.74 9.47
N ILE A 702 -13.57 33.61 10.21
CA ILE A 702 -12.22 33.39 9.70
C ILE A 702 -11.65 32.09 10.27
N ARG A 703 -10.93 31.32 9.46
CA ARG A 703 -10.12 30.19 9.91
C ARG A 703 -8.70 30.33 9.36
N TYR A 704 -7.74 29.77 10.10
CA TYR A 704 -6.34 29.77 9.75
C TYR A 704 -5.84 28.35 9.54
N CYS A 705 -4.91 28.15 8.62
CA CYS A 705 -4.22 26.88 8.40
C CYS A 705 -2.71 27.14 8.28
N GLY A 706 -1.95 26.53 9.20
CA GLY A 706 -0.49 26.44 9.15
C GLY A 706 -0.07 24.98 9.32
N SER A 707 0.71 24.66 10.36
CA SER A 707 0.96 23.26 10.75
C SER A 707 -0.28 22.54 11.31
N PHE A 708 -1.33 23.29 11.63
CA PHE A 708 -2.68 22.82 11.99
C PHE A 708 -3.71 23.86 11.54
N CYS A 709 -4.97 23.46 11.39
CA CYS A 709 -6.07 24.39 11.09
C CYS A 709 -6.89 24.72 12.34
N THR A 710 -7.32 25.97 12.48
CA THR A 710 -8.24 26.38 13.55
C THR A 710 -9.69 26.03 13.19
N ILE A 711 -10.53 25.87 14.21
CA ILE A 711 -11.99 25.96 14.02
C ILE A 711 -12.36 27.36 13.49
N PRO A 712 -13.44 27.52 12.70
CA PRO A 712 -13.90 28.84 12.27
C PRO A 712 -14.23 29.76 13.44
N ILE A 713 -13.68 30.97 13.43
CA ILE A 713 -13.79 31.97 14.50
C ILE A 713 -14.63 33.13 14.00
N ALA A 714 -15.64 33.56 14.76
CA ALA A 714 -16.43 34.73 14.40
C ALA A 714 -15.56 36.01 14.37
N MET A 715 -15.76 36.83 13.35
CA MET A 715 -15.18 38.17 13.27
C MET A 715 -16.11 39.19 13.96
N SER A 716 -15.54 40.19 14.63
CA SER A 716 -16.27 41.26 15.30
C SER A 716 -16.64 42.36 14.32
N TYR A 717 -17.88 42.84 14.33
CA TYR A 717 -18.26 43.99 13.51
C TYR A 717 -17.83 45.30 14.18
N GLU A 718 -16.91 46.03 13.55
CA GLU A 718 -16.33 47.28 14.04
C GLU A 718 -16.39 48.37 12.95
N GLY A 719 -17.30 49.34 13.13
CA GLY A 719 -17.53 50.41 12.16
C GLY A 719 -18.28 49.91 10.91
N GLU A 720 -17.57 49.82 9.78
CA GLU A 720 -18.08 49.26 8.51
C GLU A 720 -17.41 47.91 8.14
N ASN A 721 -16.52 47.40 9.00
CA ASN A 721 -15.72 46.21 8.70
C ASN A 721 -15.95 45.12 9.74
N TYR A 722 -15.74 43.88 9.32
CA TYR A 722 -15.54 42.74 10.19
C TYR A 722 -14.05 42.61 10.49
N VAL A 723 -13.72 42.59 11.78
CA VAL A 723 -12.36 42.63 12.30
C VAL A 723 -12.07 41.38 13.13
N HIS A 724 -10.89 40.79 12.97
CA HIS A 724 -10.41 39.72 13.82
C HIS A 724 -8.92 39.86 14.09
N VAL A 725 -8.51 39.63 15.34
CA VAL A 725 -7.12 39.69 15.77
C VAL A 725 -6.64 38.29 16.14
N VAL A 726 -5.62 37.80 15.43
CA VAL A 726 -4.99 36.52 15.71
C VAL A 726 -3.56 36.73 16.22
N SER A 727 -3.18 36.04 17.29
CA SER A 727 -1.79 36.02 17.73
C SER A 727 -1.00 35.02 16.91
N THR A 728 0.09 35.47 16.30
CA THR A 728 0.96 34.60 15.48
C THR A 728 1.84 33.68 16.31
N ALA A 729 1.83 33.82 17.64
CA ALA A 729 2.58 32.96 18.55
C ALA A 729 2.17 31.47 18.44
N MET A 730 0.92 31.21 18.03
CA MET A 730 0.38 29.85 17.86
C MET A 730 0.87 29.14 16.59
N PHE A 731 1.44 29.86 15.63
CA PHE A 731 1.90 29.28 14.37
C PHE A 731 3.42 29.09 14.36
N ALA A 732 3.88 28.04 13.67
CA ALA A 732 5.28 27.90 13.32
C ALA A 732 5.68 28.97 12.28
N PRO A 733 6.96 29.42 12.24
CA PRO A 733 7.44 30.27 11.15
C PRO A 733 7.21 29.58 9.80
N GLY A 734 6.70 30.32 8.81
CA GLY A 734 6.30 29.75 7.51
C GLY A 734 5.08 30.44 6.91
N LEU A 735 4.48 29.82 5.89
CA LEU A 735 3.25 30.27 5.26
C LEU A 735 2.06 29.98 6.18
N VAL A 736 1.20 30.98 6.41
CA VAL A 736 -0.10 30.81 7.06
C VAL A 736 -1.18 31.20 6.09
N GLU A 737 -2.07 30.26 5.78
CA GLU A 737 -3.25 30.48 4.96
C GLU A 737 -4.43 30.88 5.84
N TYR A 738 -5.32 31.71 5.30
CA TYR A 738 -6.57 32.08 5.93
C TYR A 738 -7.74 31.96 4.95
N HIS A 739 -8.91 31.70 5.52
CA HIS A 739 -10.16 31.55 4.80
C HIS A 739 -11.25 32.30 5.55
N ILE A 740 -11.88 33.28 4.89
CA ILE A 740 -12.98 34.08 5.40
C ILE A 740 -14.27 33.59 4.75
N GLU A 741 -15.25 33.24 5.55
CA GLU A 741 -16.60 32.84 5.16
C GLU A 741 -17.58 33.92 5.61
N ALA A 742 -18.40 34.42 4.68
CA ALA A 742 -19.57 35.22 4.98
C ALA A 742 -20.83 34.42 4.65
N LYS A 743 -21.81 34.42 5.56
CA LYS A 743 -23.07 33.70 5.43
C LYS A 743 -24.22 34.63 5.74
N ASP A 744 -25.25 34.65 4.91
CA ASP A 744 -26.49 35.39 5.14
C ASP A 744 -27.55 34.56 5.92
N ALA A 745 -28.71 35.18 6.21
CA ALA A 745 -29.81 34.55 6.92
C ALA A 745 -30.56 33.49 6.09
N LYS A 746 -30.45 33.54 4.75
CA LYS A 746 -31.06 32.57 3.83
C LYS A 746 -30.15 31.36 3.56
N GLY A 747 -28.91 31.42 4.02
CA GLY A 747 -27.93 30.36 3.90
C GLY A 747 -27.11 30.40 2.63
N HIS A 748 -27.03 31.54 1.92
CA HIS A 748 -26.00 31.73 0.92
C HIS A 748 -24.66 32.02 1.59
N PHE A 749 -23.58 31.73 0.86
CA PHE A 749 -22.22 31.82 1.35
C PHE A 749 -21.33 32.48 0.30
N SER A 750 -20.35 33.23 0.79
CA SER A 750 -19.20 33.67 0.01
C SER A 750 -17.90 33.42 0.76
N TYR A 751 -16.84 33.21 -0.01
CA TYR A 751 -15.54 32.83 0.50
C TYR A 751 -14.44 33.74 -0.03
N LEU A 752 -13.46 34.05 0.82
CA LEU A 752 -12.23 34.73 0.45
C LEU A 752 -11.03 34.01 1.05
N ASN A 753 -10.10 33.60 0.20
CA ASN A 753 -8.87 32.91 0.58
C ASN A 753 -7.67 33.85 0.44
N GLY A 754 -6.67 33.69 1.30
CA GLY A 754 -5.36 34.32 1.12
C GLY A 754 -4.32 33.73 2.06
N SER A 755 -3.11 34.29 2.05
CA SER A 755 -2.02 33.84 2.89
C SER A 755 -1.07 34.98 3.29
N PHE A 756 -0.29 34.78 4.34
CA PHE A 756 0.81 35.65 4.74
C PHE A 756 2.01 34.84 5.25
N MET A 757 3.21 35.41 5.15
CA MET A 757 4.45 34.76 5.61
C MET A 757 4.82 35.22 7.02
N LEU A 758 5.11 34.27 7.91
CA LEU A 758 5.68 34.52 9.23
C LEU A 758 7.20 34.45 9.20
N ALA A 759 7.84 35.59 9.40
CA ALA A 759 9.30 35.66 9.46
C ALA A 759 9.85 34.87 10.66
N LYS A 760 11.00 34.21 10.45
CA LYS A 760 11.78 33.62 11.55
C LYS A 760 12.27 34.78 12.43
N ASN A 761 12.13 34.67 13.75
CA ASN A 761 12.71 35.67 14.66
C ASN A 761 14.22 35.69 14.44
N GLU A 762 14.75 36.78 13.87
CA GLU A 762 16.18 37.06 13.88
C GLU A 762 16.60 37.12 15.35
N LYS A 763 17.41 36.15 15.80
CA LYS A 763 18.05 36.24 17.11
C LYS A 763 18.86 37.52 17.10
N THR A 764 18.44 38.48 17.91
CA THR A 764 19.24 39.66 18.23
C THR A 764 20.47 39.15 18.99
N GLU A 765 21.60 39.02 18.31
CA GLU A 765 22.89 38.90 18.96
C GLU A 765 23.12 40.17 19.79
N LYS A 766 22.84 40.09 21.09
CA LYS A 766 23.31 41.11 22.03
C LYS A 766 24.83 41.04 22.08
N LYS A 767 25.49 42.06 21.55
CA LYS A 767 26.84 42.47 21.99
C LYS A 767 26.75 42.78 23.48
N GLU A 768 27.22 41.88 24.33
CA GLU A 768 27.56 42.21 25.71
C GLU A 768 29.03 42.65 25.75
N ASP A 769 29.22 43.92 26.11
CA ASP A 769 30.52 44.50 26.44
C ASP A 769 31.12 43.77 27.64
N GLY A 770 32.42 43.52 27.56
CA GLY A 770 33.18 42.80 28.56
C GLY A 770 33.24 43.52 29.91
N ILE A 771 33.17 42.72 30.97
CA ILE A 771 34.09 42.66 32.13
C ILE A 771 33.39 41.74 33.14
N GLY A 772 33.91 40.51 33.31
CA GLY A 772 33.49 39.67 34.45
C GLY A 772 33.40 38.16 34.24
N THR A 773 34.34 37.51 33.53
CA THR A 773 34.31 36.03 33.38
C THR A 773 35.68 35.34 33.47
N GLN A 774 36.63 35.86 34.25
CA GLN A 774 37.87 35.11 34.55
C GLN A 774 37.79 34.20 35.79
N THR A 775 36.79 34.34 36.67
CA THR A 775 36.67 33.49 37.87
C THR A 775 35.86 32.21 37.66
N THR A 776 34.96 32.16 36.66
CA THR A 776 34.11 30.98 36.40
C THR A 776 34.78 29.94 35.50
N LEU A 777 35.78 30.35 34.69
CA LEU A 777 36.48 29.43 33.79
C LEU A 777 37.46 28.52 34.56
N LEU A 778 38.04 29.01 35.66
CA LEU A 778 39.00 28.26 36.49
C LEU A 778 38.33 27.16 37.33
N THR A 779 37.08 27.35 37.77
CA THR A 779 36.34 26.34 38.53
C THR A 779 35.75 25.24 37.63
N ALA A 780 35.33 25.57 36.41
CA ALA A 780 34.85 24.59 35.43
C ALA A 780 35.98 23.70 34.89
N SER A 781 37.18 24.26 34.67
CA SER A 781 38.34 23.46 34.24
C SER A 781 38.84 22.52 35.34
N LEU A 782 38.79 22.92 36.61
CA LEU A 782 39.20 22.05 37.72
C LEU A 782 38.22 20.89 37.94
N ALA A 783 36.91 21.12 37.80
CA ALA A 783 35.89 20.08 37.89
C ALA A 783 36.01 19.06 36.73
N SER A 784 36.33 19.54 35.53
CA SER A 784 36.53 18.69 34.35
C SER A 784 37.78 17.81 34.48
N ILE A 785 38.87 18.36 35.01
CA ILE A 785 40.10 17.61 35.27
C ILE A 785 39.89 16.56 36.36
N LEU A 786 39.17 16.90 37.43
CA LEU A 786 38.81 15.95 38.49
C LEU A 786 37.89 14.83 37.98
N ALA A 787 36.92 15.14 37.12
CA ALA A 787 36.06 14.14 36.49
C ALA A 787 36.84 13.16 35.60
N ILE A 788 37.81 13.67 34.82
CA ILE A 788 38.68 12.82 33.99
C ILE A 788 39.57 11.92 34.85
N ILE A 789 40.10 12.43 35.97
CA ILE A 789 40.89 11.62 36.91
C ILE A 789 40.02 10.54 37.57
N PHE A 790 38.78 10.85 37.95
CA PHE A 790 37.84 9.87 38.50
C PHE A 790 37.44 8.81 37.47
N CYS A 791 37.20 9.18 36.22
CA CYS A 791 36.94 8.22 35.14
C CYS A 791 38.16 7.32 34.86
N ALA A 792 39.37 7.88 34.86
CA ALA A 792 40.59 7.09 34.67
C ALA A 792 40.82 6.12 35.84
N LEU A 793 40.57 6.54 37.09
CA LEU A 793 40.65 5.67 38.26
C LEU A 793 39.55 4.61 38.29
N ALA A 794 38.34 4.92 37.82
CA ALA A 794 37.25 3.95 37.69
C ALA A 794 37.56 2.90 36.62
N VAL A 795 38.10 3.31 35.46
CA VAL A 795 38.55 2.38 34.42
C VAL A 795 39.72 1.52 34.92
N TYR A 796 40.68 2.10 35.64
CA TYR A 796 41.78 1.35 36.24
C TYR A 796 41.29 0.36 37.31
N TYR A 797 40.31 0.74 38.12
CA TYR A 797 39.70 -0.13 39.14
C TYR A 797 38.91 -1.28 38.50
N VAL A 798 38.15 -1.02 37.43
CA VAL A 798 37.45 -2.05 36.64
C VAL A 798 38.44 -2.98 35.94
N PHE A 799 39.58 -2.47 35.47
CA PHE A 799 40.61 -3.28 34.83
C PHE A 799 41.32 -4.22 35.82
N ILE A 800 41.56 -3.77 37.07
CA ILE A 800 42.14 -4.61 38.13
C ILE A 800 41.14 -5.65 38.63
N ARG A 801 39.85 -5.31 38.78
CA ARG A 801 38.82 -6.30 39.15
C ARG A 801 38.49 -7.29 38.02
N GLY A 802 38.56 -6.85 36.77
CA GLY A 802 38.29 -7.67 35.60
C GLY A 802 39.30 -8.80 35.37
N LYS A 803 40.55 -8.65 35.84
CA LYS A 803 41.53 -9.75 35.83
C LYS A 803 41.20 -10.84 36.85
N GLY A 804 40.64 -10.49 38.02
CA GLY A 804 40.24 -11.48 39.04
C GLY A 804 39.02 -12.32 38.66
N GLN A 805 38.05 -11.75 37.94
CA GLN A 805 36.85 -12.48 37.51
C GLN A 805 37.09 -13.39 36.29
N LYS A 806 37.98 -13.01 35.36
CA LYS A 806 38.29 -13.85 34.19
C LYS A 806 39.03 -15.13 34.56
N ASP A 807 39.82 -15.12 35.63
CA ASP A 807 40.52 -16.32 36.12
C ASP A 807 39.62 -17.24 36.96
N ALA A 808 38.59 -16.68 37.62
CA ALA A 808 37.57 -17.47 38.31
C ALA A 808 36.60 -18.14 37.32
N GLN A 809 36.12 -17.40 36.32
CA GLN A 809 35.22 -17.92 35.29
C GLN A 809 35.88 -19.00 34.43
N ARG A 810 37.17 -18.82 34.06
CA ARG A 810 37.93 -19.85 33.34
C ARG A 810 38.08 -21.16 34.12
N ARG A 811 38.13 -21.13 35.46
CA ARG A 811 38.17 -22.36 36.27
C ARG A 811 36.82 -23.08 36.26
N THR A 812 35.72 -22.33 36.39
CA THR A 812 34.36 -22.89 36.36
C THR A 812 33.99 -23.46 34.99
N ASP A 813 34.42 -22.80 33.91
CA ASP A 813 34.15 -23.26 32.54
C ASP A 813 35.03 -24.47 32.19
N THR A 814 36.27 -24.54 32.70
CA THR A 814 37.13 -25.72 32.51
C THR A 814 36.62 -26.94 33.30
N GLU A 815 36.07 -26.74 34.49
CA GLU A 815 35.42 -27.80 35.27
C GLU A 815 34.15 -28.32 34.58
N LYS A 816 33.29 -27.43 34.05
CA LYS A 816 32.11 -27.83 33.26
C LYS A 816 32.45 -28.58 31.97
N ILE A 817 33.50 -28.15 31.26
CA ILE A 817 33.96 -28.85 30.05
C ILE A 817 34.50 -30.24 30.42
N THR A 818 35.21 -30.35 31.54
CA THR A 818 35.75 -31.65 32.02
C THR A 818 34.62 -32.59 32.47
N GLU A 819 33.56 -32.07 33.07
CA GLU A 819 32.38 -32.83 33.49
C GLU A 819 31.56 -33.31 32.29
N ASN A 820 31.28 -32.43 31.32
CA ASN A 820 30.60 -32.79 30.07
C ASN A 820 31.39 -33.80 29.22
N THR A 821 32.72 -33.72 29.25
CA THR A 821 33.57 -34.68 28.53
C THR A 821 33.49 -36.07 29.17
N LYS A 822 33.46 -36.17 30.50
CA LYS A 822 33.27 -37.44 31.22
C LYS A 822 31.87 -38.03 31.01
N GLU A 823 30.86 -37.18 30.91
CA GLU A 823 29.48 -37.62 30.65
C GLU A 823 29.31 -38.14 29.21
N ASN A 824 29.94 -37.49 28.24
CA ASN A 824 29.98 -37.97 26.86
C ASN A 824 30.78 -39.27 26.71
N GLU A 825 31.92 -39.42 27.39
CA GLU A 825 32.66 -40.70 27.40
C GLU A 825 31.85 -41.85 28.04
N LYS A 826 31.02 -41.54 29.04
CA LYS A 826 30.10 -42.51 29.65
C LYS A 826 28.98 -42.91 28.69
N MET A 827 28.37 -41.96 27.98
CA MET A 827 27.35 -42.26 26.97
C MET A 827 27.90 -43.09 25.80
N ILE A 828 29.13 -42.82 25.35
CA ILE A 828 29.77 -43.60 24.28
C ILE A 828 30.00 -45.05 24.74
N LYS A 829 30.51 -45.25 25.97
CA LYS A 829 30.67 -46.61 26.54
C LYS A 829 29.34 -47.35 26.71
N ASP A 830 28.28 -46.65 27.12
CA ASP A 830 26.95 -47.25 27.25
C ASP A 830 26.33 -47.60 25.88
N LYS A 831 26.67 -46.85 24.82
CA LYS A 831 26.24 -47.13 23.45
C LYS A 831 26.97 -48.34 22.86
N ASP A 832 28.29 -48.43 23.04
CA ASP A 832 29.09 -49.58 22.59
C ASP A 832 28.71 -50.88 23.33
N THR A 833 28.29 -50.76 24.60
CA THR A 833 27.78 -51.90 25.37
C THR A 833 26.42 -52.37 24.85
N LYS A 834 25.55 -51.45 24.43
CA LYS A 834 24.23 -51.79 23.84
C LYS A 834 24.34 -52.38 22.44
N GLU A 835 25.28 -51.93 21.62
CA GLU A 835 25.53 -52.52 20.29
C GLU A 835 26.12 -53.93 20.40
N ASN A 836 27.12 -54.15 21.26
CA ASN A 836 27.66 -55.49 21.53
C ASN A 836 26.60 -56.47 22.10
N THR A 837 25.62 -55.96 22.85
CA THR A 837 24.53 -56.80 23.38
C THR A 837 23.53 -57.17 22.28
N LYS A 838 23.26 -56.27 21.32
CA LYS A 838 22.40 -56.58 20.16
C LYS A 838 23.05 -57.58 19.21
N GLU A 839 24.37 -57.49 19.01
CA GLU A 839 25.10 -58.41 18.13
C GLU A 839 25.12 -59.84 18.70
N LYS A 840 25.31 -59.98 20.02
CA LYS A 840 25.21 -61.28 20.72
C LYS A 840 23.80 -61.86 20.76
N ILE A 841 22.75 -61.03 20.79
CA ILE A 841 21.37 -61.51 20.69
C ILE A 841 21.10 -62.05 19.28
N LYS A 842 21.62 -61.37 18.25
CA LYS A 842 21.49 -61.79 16.86
C LYS A 842 22.24 -63.09 16.55
N GLU A 843 23.47 -63.25 17.06
CA GLU A 843 24.20 -64.53 16.96
C GLU A 843 23.45 -65.68 17.63
N LYS A 844 22.78 -65.42 18.76
CA LYS A 844 22.04 -66.43 19.50
C LYS A 844 20.73 -66.83 18.81
N GLU A 845 20.05 -65.88 18.17
CA GLU A 845 18.88 -66.12 17.32
C GLU A 845 19.24 -66.88 16.05
N ASP A 846 20.40 -66.59 15.45
CA ASP A 846 20.92 -67.32 14.29
C ASP A 846 21.39 -68.74 14.66
N GLU A 847 21.97 -68.96 15.84
CA GLU A 847 22.31 -70.30 16.35
C GLU A 847 21.08 -71.17 16.70
N GLU A 848 19.99 -70.57 17.19
CA GLU A 848 18.73 -71.29 17.43
C GLU A 848 18.04 -71.64 16.10
N ARG A 849 18.13 -70.77 15.09
CA ARG A 849 17.57 -71.02 13.75
C ARG A 849 18.25 -72.18 13.01
N VAL A 850 19.54 -72.41 13.25
CA VAL A 850 20.30 -73.54 12.67
C VAL A 850 20.04 -74.86 13.40
N LYS A 851 19.39 -74.84 14.57
CA LYS A 851 18.99 -76.07 15.30
C LYS A 851 17.57 -76.55 14.98
N ASP A 852 16.76 -75.69 14.37
CA ASP A 852 15.38 -75.98 13.96
C ASP A 852 15.24 -76.33 12.45
N GLU A 853 16.34 -76.27 11.68
CA GLU A 853 16.51 -76.86 10.34
C GLU A 853 17.30 -78.18 10.42
#